data_AF-A0AAV5A1Z3-F1
#
_entry.id   AF-A0AAV5A1Z3-F1
#
_cell.length_a   1.000
_cell.length_b   1.000
_cell.length_c   1.000
_cell.angle_alpha   90.00
_cell.angle_beta   90.00
_cell.angle_gamma   90.00
#
_symmetry.space_group_name_H-M   'P 1'
#
loop_
_entity.id
_entity.type
_entity.pdbx_description
1 polymer ?
#
loop_
_entity_poly.entity_id
_entity_poly.type
_entity_poly.pdbx_seq_one_letter_code
_entity_poly.pdbx_strand_id
1 'polypeptide(L)'
;MKVFSLVPLALLSLVSAKGTYRLKLHKESSSSLLANPSATLEFLANKYGAVQKPSISRNLAPVAREEGYFYTQGQQILGGHPVPIETRNCRLTVCPCEDYMDAQYYATISLGSPPQDFKVVLDTGSANLWVPSSKCTSIACYLHTKYEASQSPTYKENGTAFEIQYGSGSMKGFVSNDILQMGDIKIQEQDFTEATEMSGLAFLFSKFDGILGLAYETISVLHTTPPFYHMVNQKLLDEAVFSFYMSKSSNGDNSEVIFGGYNPKHFTGSLTYIPVAKKGYWEVEMNSLSLGTDRLELDNTGAAIDTGTSLIVMPTDVCDMIHAQIGAEKSWTGQYMVDCSAISKLPPITINFHGTDFTLGAEDYIMQLSGDSCMSSFQGMDITLNDGRSLMIIDTNKKMAAPSYTLTAADGVFRTLSRKNFTSIKTFVDEPESRAQCLTLEDNVKEFGITYFGMDDRRQGIVHIIGPEQGFTLPGITCVCGDSHTSTHGAFGALAFGIGTSEVEHVMATQTLLQRKGKNMRINVNGQLSEGISSKDVILHIIGVIGTAGGTGSVIEYAGSVFRNFSMEARMSVCNMSIEAGARAGMIAPDEVTFAYLKGRPLAPPEGEAWDRAVEYWRTLKTDEGASFDVEINIRAEDIAPTVSWGTSPQDVVPITGIVPDPNKVTDPTKRDSIKRSLTYMGLTPGTRMEDIKVDKVFLGSCTNGRVEDLRSAAKVILAAGADAKVPEGVVAMVVPGSTLVRQQAEAEGLSAVFIRAGWDWREAGCSMCLGMNPDQLSPKERCASTSNRNFEGRQGAGGRTHLLSPAMAAAAAMTGKLTDVRKFMSGKDTNYTSTIASMKQINPLEFLTDKVLPPPAPEGWKGSPSDTLPKVEESQAGSRTFTVLKGIAAPLSIENVDTDMIIPKQFLKTIKRTGLKDALFYALRKDPATEADTDFILNREPYNKACILVCTGANFGCGSSREHAPWSLKDFGIQCIIAPSFAEIFRTNTMQNGMLPCALSREECNILFQDAMACKEIEVDLEKQEVRRENGEVMKFAVDSFRRHCLLNGLDDIGLTLQKSDAIDAFEQRRSAEWPWLDGFAYIKEGKVKVPKTANESKLDW
;
A
#
# COMPACT_ATOMS: atom_id res chain seq x y z
N MET A 1 -27.14 44.05 -33.58
CA MET A 1 -27.87 45.13 -32.87
C MET A 1 -29.15 44.56 -32.29
N LYS A 2 -29.59 45.05 -31.12
CA LYS A 2 -30.92 44.96 -30.46
C LYS A 2 -31.73 43.64 -30.60
N VAL A 3 -32.00 42.83 -29.57
CA VAL A 3 -32.68 43.06 -28.26
C VAL A 3 -34.23 42.91 -28.33
N PHE A 4 -34.68 41.73 -27.89
CA PHE A 4 -35.87 41.36 -27.08
C PHE A 4 -37.36 41.53 -27.51
N SER A 5 -38.11 40.44 -27.22
CA SER A 5 -39.55 40.33 -26.87
C SER A 5 -40.58 40.54 -28.01
N LEU A 6 -41.76 39.90 -28.05
CA LEU A 6 -42.73 39.54 -26.99
C LEU A 6 -43.51 38.22 -27.27
N VAL A 7 -44.36 37.82 -26.30
CA VAL A 7 -45.28 36.64 -26.22
C VAL A 7 -46.70 37.23 -25.93
N PRO A 8 -47.88 36.76 -26.45
CA PRO A 8 -48.61 35.62 -25.82
C PRO A 8 -49.78 34.87 -26.57
N LEU A 9 -50.18 33.70 -26.00
CA LEU A 9 -51.55 33.10 -25.89
C LEU A 9 -52.36 32.70 -27.18
N ALA A 10 -53.35 31.78 -27.20
CA ALA A 10 -53.92 30.80 -26.22
C ALA A 10 -54.78 29.69 -26.91
N LEU A 11 -54.97 28.52 -26.25
CA LEU A 11 -56.19 27.64 -26.12
C LEU A 11 -56.98 27.18 -27.40
N LEU A 12 -57.72 26.05 -27.53
CA LEU A 12 -58.29 24.93 -26.73
C LEU A 12 -58.30 23.66 -27.66
N SER A 13 -58.61 22.39 -27.31
CA SER A 13 -58.67 21.52 -26.12
C SER A 13 -59.30 20.15 -26.54
N LEU A 14 -59.18 19.10 -25.70
CA LEU A 14 -59.70 17.71 -25.90
C LEU A 14 -58.95 16.90 -27.00
N VAL A 15 -59.06 15.57 -27.18
CA VAL A 15 -59.87 14.49 -26.54
C VAL A 15 -58.95 13.34 -26.02
N SER A 16 -59.51 12.40 -25.26
CA SER A 16 -58.89 11.25 -24.57
C SER A 16 -58.34 10.08 -25.42
N ALA A 17 -57.18 9.52 -25.01
CA ALA A 17 -57.01 8.08 -24.73
C ALA A 17 -55.84 7.85 -23.73
N LYS A 18 -55.92 6.80 -22.88
CA LYS A 18 -55.02 6.56 -21.72
C LYS A 18 -53.65 5.96 -22.10
N GLY A 19 -52.57 6.35 -21.40
CA GLY A 19 -51.34 5.54 -21.30
C GLY A 19 -50.05 6.29 -20.92
N THR A 20 -49.64 6.19 -19.64
CA THR A 20 -48.26 6.45 -19.12
C THR A 20 -47.46 7.64 -19.70
N TYR A 21 -47.53 8.80 -19.04
CA TYR A 21 -46.58 9.90 -19.27
C TYR A 21 -45.19 9.56 -18.71
N ARG A 22 -44.15 9.73 -19.54
CA ARG A 22 -42.74 9.70 -19.10
C ARG A 22 -42.40 11.01 -18.37
N LEU A 23 -42.20 10.94 -17.06
CA LEU A 23 -41.56 12.01 -16.31
C LEU A 23 -40.06 12.05 -16.67
N LYS A 24 -39.64 13.03 -17.49
CA LYS A 24 -38.22 13.34 -17.67
C LYS A 24 -37.73 14.05 -16.42
N LEU A 25 -37.21 13.28 -15.46
CA LEU A 25 -36.38 13.84 -14.40
C LEU A 25 -35.09 14.39 -15.03
N HIS A 26 -34.89 15.71 -14.91
CA HIS A 26 -33.57 16.29 -15.11
C HIS A 26 -32.72 15.92 -13.90
N LYS A 27 -31.65 15.15 -14.11
CA LYS A 27 -30.64 14.89 -13.09
C LYS A 27 -29.74 16.12 -13.01
N GLU A 28 -30.04 17.02 -12.07
CA GLU A 28 -29.08 18.02 -11.58
C GLU A 28 -27.79 17.31 -11.14
N SER A 29 -26.64 17.94 -11.36
CA SER A 29 -25.35 17.41 -10.92
C SER A 29 -25.14 17.73 -9.44
N SER A 30 -24.53 16.81 -8.69
CA SER A 30 -24.21 17.04 -7.26
C SER A 30 -23.26 18.24 -7.01
N SER A 31 -22.71 18.83 -8.07
CA SER A 31 -21.92 20.06 -8.04
C SER A 31 -22.75 21.36 -8.06
N SER A 32 -24.03 21.35 -8.48
CA SER A 32 -24.89 22.56 -8.42
C SER A 32 -25.43 22.81 -7.01
N LEU A 33 -25.65 21.76 -6.22
CA LEU A 33 -26.05 21.84 -4.80
C LEU A 33 -24.97 22.50 -3.92
N LEU A 34 -23.71 22.07 -4.07
CA LEU A 34 -22.57 22.60 -3.30
C LEU A 34 -22.25 24.09 -3.60
N ALA A 35 -22.74 24.62 -4.71
CA ALA A 35 -22.61 26.05 -5.06
C ALA A 35 -23.66 26.95 -4.37
N ASN A 36 -24.56 26.38 -3.57
CA ASN A 36 -25.64 27.10 -2.88
C ASN A 36 -25.80 26.57 -1.44
N PRO A 37 -25.30 27.29 -0.41
CA PRO A 37 -25.37 26.86 0.99
C PRO A 37 -26.80 26.50 1.44
N SER A 38 -27.80 27.27 1.03
CA SER A 38 -29.21 27.03 1.40
C SER A 38 -29.76 25.72 0.83
N ALA A 39 -29.34 25.34 -0.39
CA ALA A 39 -29.77 24.09 -1.02
C ALA A 39 -29.05 22.86 -0.44
N THR A 40 -27.82 23.04 0.06
CA THR A 40 -27.09 22.00 0.81
C THR A 40 -27.73 21.79 2.20
N LEU A 41 -28.10 22.86 2.92
CA LEU A 41 -28.92 22.75 4.14
C LEU A 41 -30.24 22.02 3.89
N GLU A 42 -30.95 22.36 2.82
CA GLU A 42 -32.26 21.77 2.49
C GLU A 42 -32.15 20.27 2.16
N PHE A 43 -31.06 19.82 1.52
CA PHE A 43 -30.78 18.40 1.31
C PHE A 43 -30.52 17.66 2.63
N LEU A 44 -29.73 18.25 3.54
CA LEU A 44 -29.34 17.60 4.79
C LEU A 44 -30.46 17.61 5.84
N ALA A 45 -31.30 18.64 5.86
CA ALA A 45 -32.56 18.62 6.59
C ALA A 45 -33.45 17.43 6.18
N ASN A 46 -33.55 17.13 4.88
CA ASN A 46 -34.27 15.95 4.40
C ASN A 46 -33.56 14.61 4.71
N LYS A 47 -32.22 14.59 4.86
CA LYS A 47 -31.45 13.40 5.28
C LYS A 47 -31.67 13.07 6.75
N TYR A 48 -31.74 14.10 7.61
CA TYR A 48 -31.79 13.97 9.07
C TYR A 48 -33.17 14.25 9.71
N GLY A 49 -34.21 14.52 8.91
CA GLY A 49 -35.62 14.50 9.32
C GLY A 49 -36.31 15.87 9.49
N ALA A 50 -35.53 16.95 9.54
CA ALA A 50 -35.98 18.27 9.99
C ALA A 50 -37.06 18.92 9.09
N VAL A 51 -38.13 19.42 9.72
CA VAL A 51 -39.25 20.10 9.05
C VAL A 51 -39.15 21.63 9.20
N GLN A 52 -38.90 22.34 8.09
CA GLN A 52 -39.06 23.80 8.07
C GLN A 52 -40.49 24.22 8.45
N LYS A 53 -40.60 25.12 9.43
CA LYS A 53 -41.82 25.92 9.69
C LYS A 53 -41.56 27.39 9.40
N PRO A 54 -42.23 28.01 8.41
CA PRO A 54 -42.20 29.46 8.26
C PRO A 54 -42.92 30.12 9.44
N SER A 55 -42.40 31.27 9.89
CA SER A 55 -42.96 32.03 11.01
C SER A 55 -44.28 32.70 10.65
N ILE A 56 -45.33 32.54 11.47
CA ILE A 56 -46.28 33.58 11.96
C ILE A 56 -47.44 32.98 12.82
N SER A 57 -47.48 33.39 14.08
CA SER A 57 -48.61 33.50 15.04
C SER A 57 -49.65 32.37 15.29
N ARG A 58 -49.83 32.10 16.60
CA ARG A 58 -51.06 31.73 17.36
C ARG A 58 -51.59 30.28 17.39
N ASN A 59 -51.48 29.72 18.60
CA ASN A 59 -52.45 28.91 19.36
C ASN A 59 -53.25 27.81 18.65
N LEU A 60 -52.86 26.55 18.88
CA LEU A 60 -53.78 25.43 19.20
C LEU A 60 -53.00 24.25 19.82
N ALA A 61 -53.66 23.49 20.69
CA ALA A 61 -53.19 22.26 21.34
C ALA A 61 -54.42 21.48 21.87
N PRO A 62 -54.32 20.20 22.27
CA PRO A 62 -53.28 19.18 22.02
C PRO A 62 -53.87 17.91 21.35
N VAL A 63 -53.05 16.90 21.05
CA VAL A 63 -53.37 15.46 21.26
C VAL A 63 -52.04 14.73 21.51
N ALA A 64 -51.99 13.83 22.50
CA ALA A 64 -50.86 12.93 22.72
C ALA A 64 -51.18 11.49 22.28
N ARG A 65 -50.14 10.70 22.00
CA ARG A 65 -50.18 9.23 22.04
C ARG A 65 -48.95 8.73 22.79
N GLU A 66 -49.20 7.95 23.84
CA GLU A 66 -48.17 7.25 24.60
C GLU A 66 -47.93 5.87 23.98
N GLU A 67 -46.67 5.46 23.81
CA GLU A 67 -46.30 4.03 23.81
C GLU A 67 -44.99 3.82 24.60
N GLY A 68 -45.11 3.34 25.85
CA GLY A 68 -44.26 2.25 26.32
C GLY A 68 -42.86 2.50 26.90
N TYR A 69 -42.56 3.60 27.59
CA TYR A 69 -41.34 3.65 28.42
C TYR A 69 -41.49 2.82 29.70
N PHE A 70 -40.65 1.78 29.85
CA PHE A 70 -40.64 0.90 31.02
C PHE A 70 -40.01 1.56 32.26
N TYR A 71 -40.85 2.14 33.12
CA TYR A 71 -40.47 2.44 34.50
C TYR A 71 -40.47 1.18 35.36
N THR A 72 -39.41 1.00 36.15
CA THR A 72 -39.50 0.31 37.45
C THR A 72 -39.34 1.32 38.57
N GLN A 73 -40.19 1.19 39.59
CA GLN A 73 -40.28 2.11 40.73
C GLN A 73 -39.21 1.74 41.78
N GLY A 74 -38.69 2.72 42.53
CA GLY A 74 -37.61 2.45 43.50
C GLY A 74 -37.62 3.37 44.72
N GLN A 75 -37.31 4.66 44.56
CA GLN A 75 -37.35 5.62 45.67
C GLN A 75 -37.74 7.02 45.19
N GLN A 76 -38.70 7.64 45.86
CA GLN A 76 -38.99 9.07 45.73
C GLN A 76 -38.05 9.85 46.64
N ILE A 77 -37.41 10.88 46.09
CA ILE A 77 -37.16 12.11 46.85
C ILE A 77 -37.98 13.21 46.18
N LEU A 78 -38.87 13.81 46.96
CA LEU A 78 -39.77 14.87 46.52
C LEU A 78 -39.10 16.24 46.66
N GLY A 79 -39.45 17.17 45.78
CA GLY A 79 -39.23 18.60 45.98
C GLY A 79 -38.19 19.21 45.04
N GLY A 80 -38.68 19.96 44.05
CA GLY A 80 -37.86 20.97 43.38
C GLY A 80 -37.60 22.13 44.33
N HIS A 81 -36.41 22.18 44.91
CA HIS A 81 -35.90 23.33 45.64
C HIS A 81 -34.55 23.74 45.04
N PRO A 82 -34.36 25.00 44.61
CA PRO A 82 -33.03 25.51 44.31
C PRO A 82 -32.27 25.61 45.64
N VAL A 83 -31.36 24.66 45.90
CA VAL A 83 -30.52 24.68 47.11
C VAL A 83 -29.47 25.79 46.92
N PRO A 84 -29.45 26.83 47.77
CA PRO A 84 -28.35 27.80 47.74
C PRO A 84 -27.12 27.10 48.31
N ILE A 85 -26.06 26.96 47.51
CA ILE A 85 -24.78 26.41 47.98
C ILE A 85 -24.00 27.55 48.67
N GLU A 86 -24.54 28.01 49.81
CA GLU A 86 -23.78 28.76 50.80
C GLU A 86 -22.89 27.78 51.58
N THR A 87 -21.65 27.63 51.13
CA THR A 87 -20.49 27.13 51.89
C THR A 87 -20.81 26.06 52.95
N ARG A 88 -21.22 24.88 52.50
CA ARG A 88 -20.88 23.66 53.25
C ARG A 88 -19.39 23.38 53.05
N ASN A 89 -18.71 22.90 54.10
CA ASN A 89 -17.38 22.31 53.96
C ASN A 89 -17.52 20.92 53.34
N CYS A 90 -17.94 20.84 52.07
CA CYS A 90 -17.91 19.61 51.31
C CYS A 90 -16.45 19.21 51.07
N ARG A 91 -16.14 17.94 51.27
CA ARG A 91 -14.82 17.35 51.06
C ARG A 91 -14.65 17.03 49.57
N LEU A 92 -14.39 18.08 48.79
CA LEU A 92 -14.09 17.97 47.36
C LEU A 92 -12.74 17.25 47.18
N THR A 93 -12.74 16.06 46.59
CA THR A 93 -11.50 15.36 46.23
C THR A 93 -11.02 15.89 44.90
N VAL A 94 -10.18 16.93 44.95
CA VAL A 94 -9.49 17.52 43.80
C VAL A 94 -8.29 16.64 43.43
N CYS A 95 -8.27 16.13 42.20
CA CYS A 95 -7.12 15.41 41.65
C CYS A 95 -6.57 16.24 40.47
N PRO A 96 -5.30 16.72 40.56
CA PRO A 96 -4.67 17.40 39.44
C PRO A 96 -4.57 16.50 38.21
N CYS A 97 -4.88 17.06 37.05
CA CYS A 97 -4.67 16.42 35.75
C CYS A 97 -3.48 17.10 35.06
N GLU A 98 -2.54 16.31 34.56
CA GLU A 98 -1.51 16.80 33.64
C GLU A 98 -2.12 16.94 32.25
N ASP A 99 -1.83 18.08 31.60
CA ASP A 99 -2.04 18.28 30.16
C ASP A 99 -0.78 17.90 29.38
N TYR A 100 -0.97 17.38 28.17
CA TYR A 100 0.05 17.28 27.14
C TYR A 100 -0.49 17.81 25.80
N MET A 101 -0.11 19.04 25.47
CA MET A 101 -0.37 19.72 24.18
C MET A 101 -1.85 19.94 23.87
N ASP A 102 -2.66 20.20 24.90
CA ASP A 102 -4.13 20.28 24.82
C ASP A 102 -4.78 19.01 24.22
N ALA A 103 -4.07 17.86 24.26
CA ALA A 103 -4.39 16.64 23.51
C ALA A 103 -4.31 15.31 24.31
N GLN A 104 -3.78 15.30 25.53
CA GLN A 104 -3.91 14.17 26.47
C GLN A 104 -4.04 14.72 27.89
N TYR A 105 -5.14 14.38 28.57
CA TYR A 105 -5.40 14.77 29.96
C TYR A 105 -5.45 13.53 30.84
N TYR A 106 -4.57 13.47 31.85
CA TYR A 106 -4.43 12.27 32.69
C TYR A 106 -4.13 12.62 34.15
N ALA A 107 -4.66 11.82 35.07
CA ALA A 107 -4.49 11.97 36.52
C ALA A 107 -3.65 10.83 37.09
N THR A 108 -3.09 11.02 38.28
CA THR A 108 -2.41 9.93 39.01
C THR A 108 -3.39 9.20 39.92
N ILE A 109 -3.44 7.88 39.79
CA ILE A 109 -4.11 6.96 40.72
C ILE A 109 -3.08 6.04 41.37
N SER A 110 -3.46 5.34 42.43
CA SER A 110 -2.62 4.32 43.06
C SER A 110 -3.41 3.02 43.29
N LEU A 111 -2.80 1.86 43.04
CA LEU A 111 -3.38 0.54 43.31
C LEU A 111 -2.58 -0.21 44.37
N GLY A 112 -3.27 -0.77 45.37
CA GLY A 112 -2.70 -1.65 46.39
C GLY A 112 -2.21 -1.01 47.69
N SER A 113 -1.54 -1.82 48.51
CA SER A 113 -1.08 -1.46 49.86
C SER A 113 0.22 -2.19 50.24
N PRO A 114 1.42 -1.61 50.03
CA PRO A 114 1.70 -0.23 49.63
C PRO A 114 1.12 0.14 48.26
N PRO A 115 0.68 1.41 48.08
CA PRO A 115 0.16 1.85 46.79
C PRO A 115 1.26 1.88 45.72
N GLN A 116 0.89 1.49 44.51
CA GLN A 116 1.69 1.57 43.29
C GLN A 116 1.02 2.61 42.39
N ASP A 117 1.74 3.65 41.97
CA ASP A 117 1.16 4.80 41.26
C ASP A 117 1.11 4.59 39.74
N PHE A 118 0.05 5.07 39.09
CA PHE A 118 -0.16 5.01 37.63
C PHE A 118 -0.75 6.33 37.12
N LYS A 119 -0.28 6.79 35.97
CA LYS A 119 -0.96 7.85 35.20
C LYS A 119 -2.09 7.23 34.39
N VAL A 120 -3.32 7.73 34.50
CA VAL A 120 -4.46 7.21 33.73
C VAL A 120 -5.29 8.31 33.10
N VAL A 121 -5.81 8.05 31.89
CA VAL A 121 -6.90 8.86 31.33
C VAL A 121 -8.16 8.56 32.13
N LEU A 122 -8.86 9.62 32.51
CA LEU A 122 -10.16 9.55 33.17
C LEU A 122 -11.22 9.67 32.06
N ASP A 123 -11.86 8.56 31.72
CA ASP A 123 -12.48 8.34 30.41
C ASP A 123 -14.00 8.18 30.54
N THR A 124 -14.79 9.19 30.15
CA THR A 124 -16.26 9.08 30.08
C THR A 124 -16.78 8.34 28.82
N GLY A 125 -15.90 8.02 27.88
CA GLY A 125 -16.15 7.14 26.73
C GLY A 125 -16.07 5.64 27.07
N SER A 126 -15.42 5.22 28.16
CA SER A 126 -15.37 3.81 28.58
C SER A 126 -15.65 3.57 30.07
N ALA A 127 -15.91 2.31 30.47
CA ALA A 127 -16.42 1.95 31.80
C ALA A 127 -15.46 1.07 32.63
N ASN A 128 -14.41 0.51 32.04
CA ASN A 128 -13.49 -0.39 32.73
C ASN A 128 -12.24 0.37 33.21
N LEU A 129 -11.71 -0.04 34.37
CA LEU A 129 -10.39 0.36 34.85
C LEU A 129 -9.36 -0.72 34.47
N TRP A 130 -8.23 -0.32 33.89
CA TRP A 130 -7.10 -1.21 33.63
C TRP A 130 -5.76 -0.49 33.75
N VAL A 131 -4.73 -1.26 34.12
CA VAL A 131 -3.32 -0.84 34.14
C VAL A 131 -2.42 -1.97 33.63
N PRO A 132 -1.20 -1.68 33.15
CA PRO A 132 -0.24 -2.70 32.77
C PRO A 132 0.12 -3.60 33.96
N SER A 133 0.09 -4.92 33.78
CA SER A 133 0.60 -5.87 34.78
C SER A 133 2.12 -6.00 34.72
N SER A 134 2.77 -6.42 35.81
CA SER A 134 4.15 -6.93 35.78
C SER A 134 4.28 -8.15 34.87
N LYS A 135 3.20 -8.92 34.71
CA LYS A 135 3.03 -10.01 33.75
C LYS A 135 2.86 -9.52 32.31
N CYS A 136 2.82 -8.20 32.04
CA CYS A 136 2.66 -7.68 30.69
C CYS A 136 3.90 -7.87 29.82
N THR A 137 3.70 -8.59 28.71
CA THR A 137 4.72 -8.89 27.70
C THR A 137 4.65 -8.00 26.45
N SER A 138 3.65 -7.12 26.35
CA SER A 138 3.55 -6.15 25.25
C SER A 138 4.57 -5.02 25.35
N ILE A 139 5.01 -4.57 24.18
CA ILE A 139 6.00 -3.50 23.96
C ILE A 139 5.64 -2.21 24.71
N ALA A 140 4.41 -1.73 24.51
CA ALA A 140 3.82 -0.60 25.20
C ALA A 140 4.08 -0.63 26.72
N CYS A 141 3.92 -1.79 27.36
CA CYS A 141 4.09 -1.92 28.80
C CYS A 141 5.52 -1.67 29.29
N TYR A 142 6.56 -1.68 28.45
CA TYR A 142 7.92 -1.29 28.88
C TYR A 142 8.10 0.24 29.00
N LEU A 143 7.21 1.03 28.39
CA LEU A 143 7.20 2.48 28.49
C LEU A 143 6.30 3.00 29.63
N HIS A 144 5.61 2.08 30.32
CA HIS A 144 4.58 2.38 31.31
C HIS A 144 4.84 1.72 32.67
N THR A 145 4.25 2.30 33.71
CA THR A 145 4.29 1.74 35.06
C THR A 145 3.53 0.41 35.09
N LYS A 146 4.08 -0.62 35.76
CA LYS A 146 3.51 -1.97 35.85
C LYS A 146 3.07 -2.33 37.27
N TYR A 147 1.85 -2.83 37.41
CA TYR A 147 1.29 -3.35 38.67
C TYR A 147 1.87 -4.72 39.02
N GLU A 148 2.52 -4.81 40.17
CA GLU A 148 3.02 -6.06 40.74
C GLU A 148 2.09 -6.54 41.87
N ALA A 149 1.28 -7.55 41.57
CA ALA A 149 0.39 -8.20 42.53
C ALA A 149 1.14 -8.72 43.78
N SER A 150 2.39 -9.20 43.62
CA SER A 150 3.16 -9.73 44.75
C SER A 150 3.60 -8.67 45.77
N GLN A 151 3.46 -7.38 45.45
CA GLN A 151 3.79 -6.27 46.36
C GLN A 151 2.59 -5.80 47.19
N SER A 152 1.36 -6.26 46.91
CA SER A 152 0.15 -5.83 47.60
C SER A 152 -0.54 -6.97 48.36
N PRO A 153 -0.44 -7.05 49.70
CA PRO A 153 -1.19 -8.03 50.51
C PRO A 153 -2.70 -7.77 50.57
N THR A 154 -3.21 -6.72 49.92
CA THR A 154 -4.66 -6.47 49.74
C THR A 154 -5.18 -6.95 48.38
N TYR A 155 -4.29 -7.39 47.48
CA TYR A 155 -4.62 -8.07 46.24
C TYR A 155 -5.47 -9.32 46.48
N LYS A 156 -6.46 -9.53 45.62
CA LYS A 156 -7.17 -10.80 45.44
C LYS A 156 -7.17 -11.16 43.96
N GLU A 157 -6.77 -12.39 43.68
CA GLU A 157 -6.87 -12.97 42.34
C GLU A 157 -8.36 -13.20 41.99
N ASN A 158 -8.79 -12.63 40.87
CA ASN A 158 -10.09 -12.95 40.24
C ASN A 158 -9.82 -13.84 39.00
N GLY A 159 -8.84 -13.46 38.16
CA GLY A 159 -8.30 -14.32 37.10
C GLY A 159 -9.20 -14.50 35.88
N THR A 160 -10.40 -13.88 35.88
CA THR A 160 -11.30 -13.94 34.72
C THR A 160 -10.67 -13.22 33.52
N ALA A 161 -10.48 -13.93 32.42
CA ALA A 161 -9.86 -13.39 31.21
C ALA A 161 -10.68 -12.22 30.64
N PHE A 162 -9.97 -11.15 30.25
CA PHE A 162 -10.53 -9.88 29.84
C PHE A 162 -9.91 -9.42 28.52
N GLU A 163 -10.72 -8.90 27.61
CA GLU A 163 -10.30 -8.31 26.34
C GLU A 163 -11.23 -7.12 26.02
N ILE A 164 -10.65 -5.98 25.62
CA ILE A 164 -11.39 -4.80 25.20
C ILE A 164 -10.73 -4.14 23.99
N GLN A 165 -11.57 -3.63 23.07
CA GLN A 165 -11.16 -2.95 21.86
C GLN A 165 -11.61 -1.49 21.94
N TYR A 166 -10.64 -0.58 21.89
CA TYR A 166 -10.84 0.87 21.73
C TYR A 166 -10.68 1.26 20.25
N GLY A 167 -11.07 2.49 19.88
CA GLY A 167 -10.87 3.00 18.51
C GLY A 167 -9.40 3.13 18.10
N SER A 168 -8.49 3.31 19.07
CA SER A 168 -7.07 3.60 18.86
C SER A 168 -6.11 2.44 19.24
N GLY A 169 -6.64 1.35 19.80
CA GLY A 169 -5.88 0.19 20.27
C GLY A 169 -6.75 -0.86 20.97
N SER A 170 -6.14 -1.94 21.45
CA SER A 170 -6.79 -2.97 22.27
C SER A 170 -5.89 -3.45 23.39
N MET A 171 -6.47 -4.06 24.41
CA MET A 171 -5.71 -4.72 25.48
C MET A 171 -6.37 -6.04 25.88
N LYS A 172 -5.54 -7.00 26.30
CA LYS A 172 -5.93 -8.28 26.90
C LYS A 172 -5.29 -8.43 28.26
N GLY A 173 -5.95 -9.15 29.15
CA GLY A 173 -5.49 -9.35 30.51
C GLY A 173 -6.42 -10.26 31.28
N PHE A 174 -6.44 -10.08 32.59
CA PHE A 174 -7.39 -10.74 33.48
C PHE A 174 -7.80 -9.77 34.60
N VAL A 175 -9.03 -9.93 35.08
CA VAL A 175 -9.54 -9.11 36.19
C VAL A 175 -8.82 -9.49 37.49
N SER A 176 -8.52 -8.49 38.30
CA SER A 176 -7.97 -8.57 39.64
C SER A 176 -8.70 -7.59 40.56
N ASN A 177 -8.66 -7.83 41.87
CA ASN A 177 -9.33 -7.00 42.86
C ASN A 177 -8.31 -6.47 43.86
N ASP A 178 -8.26 -5.16 44.10
CA ASP A 178 -7.41 -4.55 45.12
C ASP A 178 -8.01 -3.21 45.59
N ILE A 179 -7.29 -2.45 46.42
CA ILE A 179 -7.66 -1.11 46.84
C ILE A 179 -7.21 -0.09 45.80
N LEU A 180 -8.13 0.71 45.27
CA LEU A 180 -7.83 1.88 44.45
C LEU A 180 -7.81 3.14 45.31
N GLN A 181 -6.79 3.98 45.13
CA GLN A 181 -6.70 5.30 45.74
C GLN A 181 -6.58 6.37 44.64
N MET A 182 -7.26 7.49 44.81
CA MET A 182 -7.20 8.64 43.91
C MET A 182 -7.44 9.91 44.75
N GLY A 183 -6.46 10.81 44.79
CA GLY A 183 -6.45 11.91 45.75
C GLY A 183 -6.55 11.39 47.20
N ASP A 184 -7.58 11.84 47.93
CA ASP A 184 -7.90 11.39 49.30
C ASP A 184 -9.10 10.42 49.38
N ILE A 185 -9.62 9.95 48.23
CA ILE A 185 -10.57 8.83 48.13
C ILE A 185 -9.80 7.51 48.10
N LYS A 186 -10.26 6.53 48.88
CA LYS A 186 -9.68 5.18 48.92
C LYS A 186 -10.77 4.11 48.84
N ILE A 187 -11.00 3.62 47.62
CA ILE A 187 -12.02 2.64 47.25
C ILE A 187 -11.57 1.24 47.65
N GLN A 188 -12.35 0.55 48.47
CA GLN A 188 -12.10 -0.83 48.84
C GLN A 188 -12.61 -1.78 47.75
N GLU A 189 -11.93 -2.92 47.56
CA GLU A 189 -12.40 -4.03 46.73
C GLU A 189 -12.76 -3.64 45.28
N GLN A 190 -11.94 -2.79 44.66
CA GLN A 190 -12.11 -2.37 43.27
C GLN A 190 -11.62 -3.46 42.32
N ASP A 191 -12.49 -3.91 41.41
CA ASP A 191 -12.08 -4.70 40.25
C ASP A 191 -11.38 -3.81 39.22
N PHE A 192 -10.23 -4.26 38.74
CA PHE A 192 -9.48 -3.67 37.63
C PHE A 192 -8.85 -4.77 36.77
N THR A 193 -8.55 -4.48 35.52
CA THR A 193 -7.83 -5.45 34.68
C THR A 193 -6.32 -5.25 34.79
N GLU A 194 -5.62 -6.32 35.15
CA GLU A 194 -4.19 -6.48 34.93
C GLU A 194 -3.96 -6.77 33.43
N ALA A 195 -3.61 -5.75 32.65
CA ALA A 195 -3.34 -5.92 31.23
C ALA A 195 -2.03 -6.70 31.01
N THR A 196 -2.10 -7.84 30.32
CA THR A 196 -0.95 -8.69 29.95
C THR A 196 -0.47 -8.43 28.52
N GLU A 197 -1.36 -7.95 27.66
CA GLU A 197 -1.07 -7.48 26.31
C GLU A 197 -1.76 -6.15 26.08
N MET A 198 -1.07 -5.22 25.42
CA MET A 198 -1.58 -3.94 24.93
C MET A 198 -1.09 -3.74 23.51
N SER A 199 -1.94 -3.24 22.62
CA SER A 199 -1.59 -3.02 21.21
C SER A 199 -2.32 -1.81 20.64
N GLY A 200 -1.75 -1.18 19.61
CA GLY A 200 -2.21 0.10 19.08
C GLY A 200 -1.23 1.23 19.36
N LEU A 201 -1.19 2.22 18.47
CA LEU A 201 -0.16 3.26 18.51
C LEU A 201 -0.41 4.32 19.59
N ALA A 202 -1.67 4.49 20.04
CA ALA A 202 -1.99 5.38 21.16
C ALA A 202 -1.28 4.93 22.45
N PHE A 203 -1.38 3.64 22.79
CA PHE A 203 -0.72 3.05 23.97
C PHE A 203 0.81 2.88 23.81
N LEU A 204 1.41 3.30 22.69
CA LEU A 204 2.86 3.30 22.50
C LEU A 204 3.48 4.70 22.65
N PHE A 205 2.67 5.75 22.48
CA PHE A 205 3.11 7.15 22.53
C PHE A 205 2.35 8.01 23.55
N SER A 206 1.46 7.40 24.34
CA SER A 206 0.75 8.00 25.47
C SER A 206 1.71 8.50 26.56
N LYS A 207 1.25 9.50 27.33
CA LYS A 207 1.87 9.94 28.59
C LYS A 207 1.19 9.35 29.84
N PHE A 208 0.14 8.56 29.62
CA PHE A 208 -0.56 7.74 30.60
C PHE A 208 -0.20 6.26 30.45
N ASP A 209 -0.27 5.53 31.56
CA ASP A 209 -0.02 4.09 31.69
C ASP A 209 -1.28 3.25 31.39
N GLY A 210 -2.47 3.76 31.72
CA GLY A 210 -3.75 3.05 31.56
C GLY A 210 -4.98 3.93 31.47
N ILE A 211 -6.17 3.33 31.61
CA ILE A 211 -7.47 4.02 31.52
C ILE A 211 -8.31 3.70 32.75
N LEU A 212 -8.96 4.74 33.31
CA LEU A 212 -9.98 4.64 34.34
C LEU A 212 -11.32 5.07 33.74
N GLY A 213 -12.16 4.10 33.39
CA GLY A 213 -13.49 4.33 32.85
C GLY A 213 -14.47 4.95 33.87
N LEU A 214 -15.22 5.94 33.41
CA LEU A 214 -16.26 6.69 34.12
C LEU A 214 -17.64 6.58 33.46
N ALA A 215 -17.77 5.86 32.35
CA ALA A 215 -19.04 5.54 31.71
C ALA A 215 -19.90 4.55 32.52
N TYR A 216 -21.11 4.25 32.04
CA TYR A 216 -22.05 3.40 32.76
C TYR A 216 -21.65 1.91 32.72
N GLU A 217 -21.87 1.20 33.82
CA GLU A 217 -21.63 -0.25 34.01
C GLU A 217 -22.28 -1.14 32.93
N THR A 218 -23.30 -0.63 32.23
CA THR A 218 -23.97 -1.26 31.10
C THR A 218 -23.09 -1.49 29.87
N ILE A 219 -22.01 -0.72 29.70
CA ILE A 219 -20.98 -0.95 28.66
C ILE A 219 -19.66 -1.48 29.22
N SER A 220 -19.61 -1.80 30.51
CA SER A 220 -18.46 -2.42 31.15
C SER A 220 -18.28 -3.86 30.68
N VAL A 221 -17.10 -4.18 30.14
CA VAL A 221 -16.70 -5.56 29.81
C VAL A 221 -16.72 -6.41 31.08
N LEU A 222 -17.30 -7.62 30.98
CA LEU A 222 -17.65 -8.51 32.10
C LEU A 222 -18.60 -7.91 33.16
N HIS A 223 -19.14 -6.71 32.95
CA HIS A 223 -19.88 -5.93 33.96
C HIS A 223 -19.10 -5.69 35.26
N THR A 224 -17.77 -5.49 35.19
CA THR A 224 -17.01 -5.04 36.38
C THR A 224 -17.47 -3.65 36.79
N THR A 225 -17.83 -3.43 38.05
CA THR A 225 -18.39 -2.17 38.53
C THR A 225 -17.37 -1.01 38.42
N PRO A 226 -17.69 0.08 37.68
CA PRO A 226 -16.75 1.18 37.46
C PRO A 226 -16.37 1.91 38.77
N PRO A 227 -15.16 2.48 38.89
CA PRO A 227 -14.70 3.11 40.13
C PRO A 227 -15.66 4.14 40.74
N PHE A 228 -16.27 5.00 39.93
CA PHE A 228 -17.23 5.99 40.41
C PHE A 228 -18.46 5.37 41.09
N TYR A 229 -18.92 4.20 40.62
CA TYR A 229 -20.02 3.48 41.28
C TYR A 229 -19.59 2.99 42.67
N HIS A 230 -18.36 2.46 42.82
CA HIS A 230 -17.85 2.09 44.14
C HIS A 230 -17.69 3.31 45.06
N MET A 231 -17.26 4.48 44.57
CA MET A 231 -17.21 5.71 45.38
C MET A 231 -18.59 6.07 45.98
N VAL A 232 -19.64 6.03 45.14
CA VAL A 232 -21.03 6.30 45.56
C VAL A 232 -21.54 5.22 46.51
N ASN A 233 -21.36 3.95 46.16
CA ASN A 233 -21.84 2.80 46.95
C ASN A 233 -21.17 2.72 48.34
N GLN A 234 -19.88 3.05 48.43
CA GLN A 234 -19.11 3.10 49.67
C GLN A 234 -19.27 4.43 50.43
N LYS A 235 -20.01 5.40 49.87
CA LYS A 235 -20.27 6.73 50.46
C LYS A 235 -18.99 7.51 50.73
N LEU A 236 -18.07 7.47 49.77
CA LEU A 236 -16.80 8.20 49.80
C LEU A 236 -16.93 9.66 49.30
N LEU A 237 -18.11 10.01 48.76
CA LEU A 237 -18.44 11.32 48.20
C LEU A 237 -19.57 11.99 48.99
N ASP A 238 -19.50 13.32 49.16
CA ASP A 238 -20.63 14.10 49.70
C ASP A 238 -21.80 14.20 48.71
N GLU A 239 -21.51 14.30 47.41
CA GLU A 239 -22.49 14.28 46.32
C GLU A 239 -22.09 13.26 45.25
N ALA A 240 -23.07 12.60 44.63
CA ALA A 240 -22.85 11.60 43.58
C ALA A 240 -22.56 12.27 42.21
N VAL A 241 -21.54 13.13 42.18
CA VAL A 241 -21.12 13.98 41.07
C VAL A 241 -19.60 13.89 40.90
N PHE A 242 -19.15 13.92 39.64
CA PHE A 242 -17.79 14.33 39.29
C PHE A 242 -17.85 15.50 38.30
N SER A 243 -16.80 16.32 38.26
CA SER A 243 -16.66 17.43 37.32
C SER A 243 -15.24 17.56 36.82
N PHE A 244 -15.06 17.89 35.54
CA PHE A 244 -13.77 18.19 34.93
C PHE A 244 -13.59 19.68 34.72
N TYR A 245 -12.39 20.17 34.96
CA TYR A 245 -11.89 21.44 34.46
C TYR A 245 -10.61 21.17 33.65
N MET A 246 -10.66 21.49 32.35
CA MET A 246 -9.57 21.30 31.40
C MET A 246 -9.02 22.68 31.05
N SER A 247 -7.82 22.97 31.54
CA SER A 247 -7.10 24.22 31.30
C SER A 247 -6.24 24.07 30.05
N LYS A 248 -6.18 25.13 29.23
CA LYS A 248 -5.24 25.21 28.11
C LYS A 248 -3.85 25.59 28.63
N SER A 249 -2.82 24.92 28.14
CA SER A 249 -1.42 25.10 28.59
C SER A 249 -0.92 26.56 28.53
N SER A 250 -1.49 27.39 27.65
CA SER A 250 -1.20 28.82 27.51
C SER A 250 -1.55 29.68 28.74
N ASN A 251 -2.47 29.23 29.59
CA ASN A 251 -3.10 30.08 30.60
C ASN A 251 -2.41 30.02 31.98
N GLY A 252 -1.60 28.99 32.22
CA GLY A 252 -0.85 28.81 33.48
C GLY A 252 -1.66 28.24 34.66
N ASP A 253 -2.97 28.05 34.51
CA ASP A 253 -3.79 27.28 35.44
C ASP A 253 -3.66 25.77 35.16
N ASN A 254 -3.72 24.93 36.20
CA ASN A 254 -3.71 23.47 36.06
C ASN A 254 -5.11 22.93 35.78
N SER A 255 -5.19 21.84 35.02
CA SER A 255 -6.42 21.04 34.90
C SER A 255 -6.71 20.28 36.19
N GLU A 256 -7.99 20.08 36.52
CA GLU A 256 -8.42 19.30 37.69
C GLU A 256 -9.66 18.44 37.37
N VAL A 257 -9.71 17.25 37.95
CA VAL A 257 -10.98 16.54 38.16
C VAL A 257 -11.38 16.67 39.63
N ILE A 258 -12.69 16.76 39.88
CA ILE A 258 -13.25 16.73 41.23
C ILE A 258 -14.25 15.59 41.32
N PHE A 259 -14.16 14.84 42.40
CA PHE A 259 -15.17 13.89 42.84
C PHE A 259 -15.84 14.43 44.12
N GLY A 260 -17.16 14.28 44.22
CA GLY A 260 -17.95 14.76 45.35
C GLY A 260 -18.54 16.18 45.20
N GLY A 261 -18.49 16.75 44.00
CA GLY A 261 -19.01 18.09 43.71
C GLY A 261 -18.28 18.75 42.54
N TYR A 262 -18.13 20.08 42.61
CA TYR A 262 -17.45 20.90 41.61
C TYR A 262 -16.80 22.14 42.25
N ASN A 263 -15.86 22.80 41.55
CA ASN A 263 -15.19 24.01 42.01
C ASN A 263 -15.81 25.28 41.36
N PRO A 264 -16.51 26.14 42.13
CA PRO A 264 -17.20 27.32 41.60
C PRO A 264 -16.27 28.47 41.19
N LYS A 265 -14.95 28.30 41.20
CA LYS A 265 -13.99 29.27 40.64
C LYS A 265 -13.83 29.14 39.12
N HIS A 266 -14.11 27.95 38.57
CA HIS A 266 -13.83 27.63 37.17
C HIS A 266 -14.96 28.00 36.19
N PHE A 267 -16.09 28.52 36.68
CA PHE A 267 -17.18 29.02 35.86
C PHE A 267 -17.86 30.23 36.51
N THR A 268 -18.66 30.95 35.73
CA THR A 268 -19.56 32.01 36.23
C THR A 268 -21.00 31.71 35.81
N GLY A 269 -21.97 32.16 36.60
CA GLY A 269 -23.39 31.85 36.38
C GLY A 269 -23.82 30.54 37.05
N SER A 270 -24.72 29.79 36.42
CA SER A 270 -25.31 28.55 36.95
C SER A 270 -25.02 27.35 36.04
N LEU A 271 -24.75 26.19 36.64
CA LEU A 271 -24.65 24.93 35.90
C LEU A 271 -25.98 24.58 35.23
N THR A 272 -25.92 24.15 33.96
CA THR A 272 -27.05 23.57 33.25
C THR A 272 -26.96 22.04 33.35
N TYR A 273 -28.08 21.40 33.69
CA TYR A 273 -28.18 19.95 33.79
C TYR A 273 -28.95 19.41 32.58
N ILE A 274 -28.33 18.48 31.85
CA ILE A 274 -28.88 17.82 30.66
C ILE A 274 -29.22 16.37 31.02
N PRO A 275 -30.39 15.83 30.65
CA PRO A 275 -30.69 14.42 30.86
C PRO A 275 -29.83 13.52 29.96
N VAL A 276 -29.19 12.52 30.55
CA VAL A 276 -28.54 11.43 29.80
C VAL A 276 -29.63 10.58 29.15
N ALA A 277 -29.65 10.55 27.82
CA ALA A 277 -30.66 9.88 26.99
C ALA A 277 -30.59 8.36 27.12
N LYS A 278 -29.38 7.80 27.29
CA LYS A 278 -29.15 6.35 27.39
C LYS A 278 -27.98 6.07 28.33
N LYS A 279 -28.19 5.19 29.31
CA LYS A 279 -27.12 4.75 30.22
C LYS A 279 -26.20 3.77 29.49
N GLY A 280 -25.11 4.29 28.93
CA GLY A 280 -24.04 3.52 28.29
C GLY A 280 -22.78 4.38 28.27
N TYR A 281 -22.57 5.12 27.19
CA TYR A 281 -21.81 6.36 27.22
C TYR A 281 -22.57 7.43 28.02
N TRP A 282 -21.96 8.59 28.27
CA TRP A 282 -22.68 9.79 28.69
C TRP A 282 -23.37 10.45 27.48
N GLU A 283 -24.35 9.73 26.90
CA GLU A 283 -25.13 10.10 25.72
C GLU A 283 -26.18 11.16 26.07
N VAL A 284 -26.11 12.35 25.45
CA VAL A 284 -27.12 13.42 25.56
C VAL A 284 -27.83 13.65 24.23
N GLU A 285 -29.07 14.13 24.29
CA GLU A 285 -29.85 14.50 23.09
C GLU A 285 -29.32 15.81 22.48
N MET A 286 -28.97 15.78 21.19
CA MET A 286 -28.50 16.95 20.44
C MET A 286 -29.58 17.37 19.43
N ASN A 287 -30.21 18.52 19.65
CA ASN A 287 -31.35 19.00 18.85
C ASN A 287 -30.94 19.87 17.66
N SER A 288 -29.78 20.52 17.71
CA SER A 288 -29.28 21.31 16.57
C SER A 288 -27.80 21.59 16.68
N LEU A 289 -27.17 21.86 15.54
CA LEU A 289 -25.81 22.36 15.44
C LEU A 289 -25.82 23.67 14.62
N SER A 290 -25.20 24.73 15.13
CA SER A 290 -25.17 26.04 14.47
C SER A 290 -23.73 26.53 14.33
N LEU A 291 -23.44 27.25 13.25
CA LEU A 291 -22.15 27.90 13.02
C LEU A 291 -22.43 29.37 12.63
N GLY A 292 -22.17 30.28 13.56
CA GLY A 292 -22.54 31.69 13.42
C GLY A 292 -24.06 31.89 13.35
N THR A 293 -24.58 32.22 12.18
CA THR A 293 -26.03 32.38 11.92
C THR A 293 -26.70 31.16 11.31
N ASP A 294 -25.92 30.22 10.79
CA ASP A 294 -26.45 29.07 10.06
C ASP A 294 -26.72 27.94 11.03
N ARG A 295 -27.95 27.40 11.05
CA ARG A 295 -28.41 26.42 12.04
C ARG A 295 -29.03 25.20 11.36
N LEU A 296 -28.50 24.03 11.70
CA LEU A 296 -28.96 22.71 11.30
C LEU A 296 -29.71 22.08 12.47
N GLU A 297 -31.04 22.01 12.39
CA GLU A 297 -31.83 21.20 13.33
C GLU A 297 -31.59 19.70 13.04
N LEU A 298 -31.51 18.89 14.11
CA LEU A 298 -31.17 17.48 14.09
C LEU A 298 -32.20 16.68 14.90
N ASP A 299 -33.03 15.90 14.21
CA ASP A 299 -33.98 15.01 14.89
C ASP A 299 -33.29 13.73 15.36
N ASN A 300 -33.70 13.22 16.53
CA ASN A 300 -33.33 11.89 17.06
C ASN A 300 -31.80 11.59 17.12
N THR A 301 -30.97 12.62 17.28
CA THR A 301 -29.50 12.51 17.29
C THR A 301 -28.94 12.56 18.71
N GLY A 302 -27.95 11.71 19.00
CA GLY A 302 -27.29 11.63 20.31
C GLY A 302 -25.79 11.94 20.20
N ALA A 303 -25.25 12.66 21.19
CA ALA A 303 -23.83 12.95 21.33
C ALA A 303 -23.29 12.32 22.62
N ALA A 304 -22.16 11.61 22.56
CA ALA A 304 -21.46 11.15 23.76
C ALA A 304 -20.54 12.27 24.27
N ILE A 305 -20.63 12.58 25.55
CA ILE A 305 -19.67 13.49 26.20
C ILE A 305 -18.46 12.66 26.65
N ASP A 306 -17.36 12.80 25.92
CA ASP A 306 -16.17 11.96 26.03
C ASP A 306 -14.93 12.76 26.46
N THR A 307 -14.33 12.40 27.60
CA THR A 307 -13.09 12.99 28.13
C THR A 307 -11.83 12.22 27.75
N GLY A 308 -11.96 11.10 27.03
CA GLY A 308 -10.82 10.30 26.53
C GLY A 308 -10.09 10.89 25.31
N THR A 309 -10.46 12.10 24.89
CA THR A 309 -10.10 12.71 23.61
C THR A 309 -10.11 14.25 23.69
N SER A 310 -9.65 14.95 22.65
CA SER A 310 -9.60 16.43 22.59
C SER A 310 -10.01 17.04 21.23
N LEU A 311 -10.64 16.24 20.37
CA LEU A 311 -11.19 16.66 19.07
C LEU A 311 -12.74 16.85 19.14
N ILE A 312 -13.44 17.10 18.01
CA ILE A 312 -14.92 16.98 17.90
C ILE A 312 -15.37 16.18 16.65
N VAL A 313 -15.84 14.93 16.76
CA VAL A 313 -16.22 14.10 15.57
C VAL A 313 -17.66 14.37 15.20
N MET A 314 -17.97 14.36 13.91
CA MET A 314 -19.30 14.54 13.35
C MET A 314 -19.56 13.48 12.26
N PRO A 315 -20.83 13.18 11.92
CA PRO A 315 -21.16 12.54 10.65
C PRO A 315 -20.45 13.27 9.50
N THR A 316 -19.92 12.56 8.52
CA THR A 316 -18.88 13.12 7.63
C THR A 316 -19.38 14.32 6.81
N ASP A 317 -20.67 14.36 6.47
CA ASP A 317 -21.27 15.51 5.76
C ASP A 317 -21.52 16.74 6.64
N VAL A 318 -21.85 16.55 7.93
CA VAL A 318 -21.91 17.64 8.93
C VAL A 318 -20.52 18.22 9.17
N CYS A 319 -19.49 17.35 9.17
CA CYS A 319 -18.10 17.75 9.29
C CYS A 319 -17.63 18.58 8.08
N ASP A 320 -17.79 18.05 6.86
CA ASP A 320 -17.42 18.75 5.62
C ASP A 320 -18.15 20.11 5.46
N MET A 321 -19.41 20.24 5.93
CA MET A 321 -20.11 21.52 6.00
C MET A 321 -19.38 22.55 6.85
N ILE A 322 -19.04 22.19 8.09
CA ILE A 322 -18.44 23.11 9.06
C ILE A 322 -17.05 23.54 8.59
N HIS A 323 -16.26 22.60 8.06
CA HIS A 323 -14.96 22.91 7.47
C HIS A 323 -15.07 23.86 6.27
N ALA A 324 -16.03 23.65 5.37
CA ALA A 324 -16.28 24.55 4.25
C ALA A 324 -16.70 25.97 4.69
N GLN A 325 -17.40 26.11 5.84
CA GLN A 325 -17.81 27.42 6.37
C GLN A 325 -16.72 28.15 7.15
N ILE A 326 -15.90 27.46 7.95
CA ILE A 326 -14.76 28.08 8.67
C ILE A 326 -13.52 28.27 7.77
N GLY A 327 -13.58 27.88 6.49
CA GLY A 327 -12.46 27.95 5.57
C GLY A 327 -11.33 26.99 5.91
N ALA A 328 -11.64 25.84 6.52
CA ALA A 328 -10.67 24.79 6.81
C ALA A 328 -10.43 23.92 5.58
N GLU A 329 -9.18 23.82 5.15
CA GLU A 329 -8.79 22.96 4.05
C GLU A 329 -8.41 21.57 4.60
N LYS A 330 -9.07 20.52 4.10
CA LYS A 330 -8.78 19.13 4.50
C LYS A 330 -7.38 18.76 4.05
N SER A 331 -6.45 18.62 4.98
CA SER A 331 -5.10 18.19 4.67
C SER A 331 -5.06 16.68 4.38
N TRP A 332 -4.01 16.25 3.69
CA TRP A 332 -3.69 14.85 3.38
C TRP A 332 -3.97 13.82 4.48
N THR A 333 -3.64 14.13 5.74
CA THR A 333 -3.77 13.21 6.88
C THR A 333 -5.23 12.94 7.26
N GLY A 334 -6.18 13.60 6.60
CA GLY A 334 -7.58 13.67 6.98
C GLY A 334 -7.90 14.80 7.96
N GLN A 335 -6.90 15.35 8.65
CA GLN A 335 -7.04 16.49 9.56
C GLN A 335 -7.23 17.78 8.76
N TYR A 336 -8.13 18.65 9.19
CA TYR A 336 -8.46 19.88 8.47
C TYR A 336 -7.73 21.07 9.10
N MET A 337 -7.06 21.86 8.27
CA MET A 337 -6.17 22.94 8.70
C MET A 337 -6.78 24.31 8.42
N VAL A 338 -6.50 25.27 9.30
CA VAL A 338 -7.03 26.64 9.25
C VAL A 338 -5.87 27.63 9.37
N ASP A 339 -5.95 28.75 8.67
CA ASP A 339 -5.03 29.88 8.88
C ASP A 339 -5.18 30.41 10.32
N CYS A 340 -4.12 30.37 11.13
CA CYS A 340 -4.12 30.91 12.49
C CYS A 340 -4.55 32.40 12.53
N SER A 341 -4.30 33.17 11.47
CA SER A 341 -4.73 34.57 11.33
C SER A 341 -6.24 34.73 11.09
N ALA A 342 -6.92 33.65 10.67
CA ALA A 342 -8.35 33.61 10.45
C ALA A 342 -9.16 33.35 11.73
N ILE A 343 -8.58 32.73 12.77
CA ILE A 343 -9.26 32.37 14.04
C ILE A 343 -10.09 33.54 14.58
N SER A 344 -9.50 34.74 14.67
CA SER A 344 -10.16 35.98 15.14
C SER A 344 -11.36 36.48 14.29
N LYS A 345 -11.70 35.77 13.22
CA LYS A 345 -12.77 36.10 12.26
C LYS A 345 -13.74 34.93 12.03
N LEU A 346 -13.46 33.74 12.57
CA LEU A 346 -14.32 32.57 12.36
C LEU A 346 -15.62 32.72 13.18
N PRO A 347 -16.76 32.21 12.69
CA PRO A 347 -17.99 32.17 13.45
C PRO A 347 -17.86 31.26 14.69
N PRO A 348 -18.46 31.60 15.84
CA PRO A 348 -18.58 30.65 16.95
C PRO A 348 -19.48 29.48 16.53
N ILE A 349 -19.22 28.29 17.08
CA ILE A 349 -20.08 27.12 16.90
C ILE A 349 -20.98 26.96 18.13
N THR A 350 -22.26 26.67 17.92
CA THR A 350 -23.27 26.49 18.97
C THR A 350 -23.94 25.14 18.83
N ILE A 351 -23.72 24.27 19.81
CA ILE A 351 -24.35 22.94 19.90
C ILE A 351 -25.55 23.05 20.85
N ASN A 352 -26.75 22.65 20.41
CA ASN A 352 -27.93 22.63 21.26
C ASN A 352 -28.13 21.23 21.85
N PHE A 353 -27.95 21.10 23.15
CA PHE A 353 -28.22 19.87 23.90
C PHE A 353 -29.50 20.02 24.73
N HIS A 354 -30.50 19.18 24.47
CA HIS A 354 -31.81 19.19 25.12
C HIS A 354 -32.39 20.61 25.31
N GLY A 355 -32.46 21.38 24.22
CA GLY A 355 -32.97 22.75 24.19
C GLY A 355 -32.00 23.85 24.66
N THR A 356 -30.82 23.54 25.20
CA THR A 356 -29.84 24.54 25.64
C THR A 356 -28.69 24.70 24.66
N ASP A 357 -28.46 25.94 24.20
CA ASP A 357 -27.33 26.31 23.33
C ASP A 357 -26.01 26.43 24.13
N PHE A 358 -25.01 25.63 23.76
CA PHE A 358 -23.62 25.69 24.25
C PHE A 358 -22.71 26.20 23.14
N THR A 359 -22.05 27.33 23.36
CA THR A 359 -21.27 28.03 22.32
C THR A 359 -19.79 27.98 22.62
N LEU A 360 -19.00 27.54 21.64
CA LEU A 360 -17.54 27.50 21.68
C LEU A 360 -16.97 28.61 20.78
N GLY A 361 -15.89 29.26 21.24
CA GLY A 361 -15.12 30.23 20.46
C GLY A 361 -14.33 29.57 19.34
N ALA A 362 -13.83 30.38 18.41
CA ALA A 362 -12.93 29.91 17.36
C ALA A 362 -11.62 29.36 17.96
N GLU A 363 -11.17 29.98 19.05
CA GLU A 363 -10.06 29.57 19.90
C GLU A 363 -10.29 28.26 20.67
N ASP A 364 -11.51 27.72 20.69
CA ASP A 364 -11.88 26.48 21.40
C ASP A 364 -11.99 25.28 20.47
N TYR A 365 -12.42 25.47 19.21
CA TYR A 365 -12.50 24.40 18.21
C TYR A 365 -11.33 24.41 17.20
N ILE A 366 -10.37 25.33 17.33
CA ILE A 366 -9.11 25.34 16.59
C ILE A 366 -7.94 25.17 17.56
N MET A 367 -7.22 24.05 17.49
CA MET A 367 -5.98 23.85 18.24
C MET A 367 -4.83 24.55 17.51
N GLN A 368 -3.98 25.28 18.25
CA GLN A 368 -2.71 25.77 17.73
C GLN A 368 -1.61 24.72 17.93
N LEU A 369 -1.25 24.03 16.85
CA LEU A 369 -0.08 23.18 16.80
C LEU A 369 1.20 24.05 16.74
N SER A 370 2.36 23.45 17.02
CA SER A 370 3.61 24.20 17.25
C SER A 370 4.00 25.16 16.11
N GLY A 371 3.91 26.47 16.35
CA GLY A 371 4.21 27.53 15.39
C GLY A 371 2.95 28.19 14.83
N ASP A 372 3.00 28.60 13.56
CA ASP A 372 1.87 29.21 12.84
C ASP A 372 0.97 28.13 12.18
N SER A 373 0.73 27.02 12.87
CA SER A 373 -0.01 25.86 12.33
C SER A 373 -1.25 25.60 13.17
N CYS A 374 -2.45 25.79 12.60
CA CYS A 374 -3.70 25.66 13.34
C CYS A 374 -4.60 24.59 12.71
N MET A 375 -5.09 23.68 13.56
CA MET A 375 -5.85 22.50 13.17
C MET A 375 -7.27 22.59 13.72
N SER A 376 -8.26 22.35 12.88
CA SER A 376 -9.64 22.22 13.34
C SER A 376 -9.79 20.94 14.15
N SER A 377 -10.49 21.03 15.30
CA SER A 377 -10.86 19.86 16.09
C SER A 377 -11.88 18.96 15.37
N PHE A 378 -12.61 19.48 14.37
CA PHE A 378 -13.64 18.68 13.72
C PHE A 378 -13.07 17.55 12.85
N GLN A 379 -13.65 16.36 12.96
CA GLN A 379 -13.25 15.15 12.23
C GLN A 379 -14.49 14.38 11.76
N GLY A 380 -14.46 13.80 10.55
CA GLY A 380 -15.58 13.02 10.01
C GLY A 380 -15.48 11.55 10.42
N MET A 381 -16.56 10.98 10.96
CA MET A 381 -16.72 9.53 11.17
C MET A 381 -18.21 9.14 11.30
N ASP A 382 -18.71 8.31 10.38
CA ASP A 382 -20.12 7.88 10.35
C ASP A 382 -20.37 6.61 11.19
N ILE A 383 -20.45 6.76 12.51
CA ILE A 383 -20.74 5.67 13.45
C ILE A 383 -22.26 5.44 13.49
N THR A 384 -22.72 4.23 13.17
CA THR A 384 -24.15 3.87 13.25
C THR A 384 -24.42 2.90 14.40
N LEU A 385 -25.36 3.24 15.28
CA LEU A 385 -25.81 2.39 16.38
C LEU A 385 -26.75 1.28 15.91
N ASN A 386 -26.86 0.20 16.70
CA ASN A 386 -27.78 -0.93 16.44
C ASN A 386 -29.27 -0.55 16.43
N ASP A 387 -29.62 0.68 16.85
CA ASP A 387 -30.97 1.26 16.78
C ASP A 387 -31.19 2.18 15.54
N GLY A 388 -30.17 2.32 14.68
CA GLY A 388 -30.21 3.11 13.44
C GLY A 388 -29.81 4.58 13.56
N ARG A 389 -29.47 5.06 14.76
CA ARG A 389 -29.04 6.46 14.98
C ARG A 389 -27.54 6.62 14.70
N SER A 390 -27.14 7.81 14.27
CA SER A 390 -25.73 8.20 14.13
C SER A 390 -25.14 8.66 15.47
N LEU A 391 -23.85 8.40 15.70
CA LEU A 391 -23.12 8.77 16.92
C LEU A 391 -21.82 9.53 16.60
N MET A 392 -21.40 10.38 17.53
CA MET A 392 -20.17 11.18 17.47
C MET A 392 -19.15 10.67 18.53
N ILE A 393 -17.97 10.17 18.10
CA ILE A 393 -16.83 9.70 18.96
C ILE A 393 -15.49 9.98 18.26
N ILE A 394 -14.43 10.34 19.00
CA ILE A 394 -13.45 11.29 18.48
C ILE A 394 -11.97 10.91 18.71
N ASP A 395 -11.12 10.89 17.66
CA ASP A 395 -9.70 11.33 17.58
C ASP A 395 -9.06 10.91 16.21
N THR A 396 -7.73 10.96 16.04
CA THR A 396 -6.87 10.52 14.91
C THR A 396 -5.51 9.95 15.46
N ASN A 397 -4.42 9.57 14.77
CA ASN A 397 -3.99 9.39 13.36
C ASN A 397 -2.85 8.32 13.27
N LYS A 398 -2.09 8.19 12.17
CA LYS A 398 -0.89 7.32 12.03
C LYS A 398 0.32 7.99 11.33
N LYS A 399 1.51 7.34 11.33
CA LYS A 399 2.78 7.81 10.70
C LYS A 399 3.54 6.68 9.97
N MET A 400 4.43 7.06 9.05
CA MET A 400 5.38 6.17 8.33
C MET A 400 6.65 5.90 9.17
N ALA A 401 7.25 4.71 9.04
CA ALA A 401 8.38 4.26 9.87
C ALA A 401 9.74 4.88 9.48
N ALA A 402 10.18 4.76 8.23
CA ALA A 402 11.50 5.27 7.78
C ALA A 402 11.49 5.84 6.35
N PRO A 403 11.07 7.11 6.15
CA PRO A 403 11.13 7.78 4.85
C PRO A 403 12.55 7.83 4.25
N SER A 404 13.59 7.88 5.10
CA SER A 404 15.01 7.92 4.69
C SER A 404 15.51 6.67 3.97
N TYR A 405 14.84 5.53 4.12
CA TYR A 405 15.19 4.30 3.40
C TYR A 405 14.34 4.09 2.13
N THR A 406 13.52 5.07 1.76
CA THR A 406 12.60 4.99 0.61
C THR A 406 13.07 5.87 -0.56
N LEU A 407 13.11 5.29 -1.76
CA LEU A 407 13.48 5.96 -3.01
C LEU A 407 12.38 5.74 -4.05
N THR A 408 11.85 6.83 -4.60
CA THR A 408 10.74 6.85 -5.57
C THR A 408 11.21 7.40 -6.91
N ALA A 409 10.75 6.77 -8.00
CA ALA A 409 10.97 7.24 -9.37
C ALA A 409 9.63 7.26 -10.14
N ALA A 410 9.52 8.14 -11.13
CA ALA A 410 8.49 8.02 -12.16
C ALA A 410 9.14 7.52 -13.46
N ASP A 411 8.71 6.36 -13.98
CA ASP A 411 9.33 5.72 -15.16
C ASP A 411 8.37 4.93 -16.10
N GLY A 412 7.23 4.45 -15.61
CA GLY A 412 6.35 3.53 -16.34
C GLY A 412 5.33 4.17 -17.30
N VAL A 413 4.84 5.37 -16.96
CA VAL A 413 3.52 5.86 -17.40
C VAL A 413 3.55 6.94 -18.48
N PHE A 414 4.63 7.72 -18.57
CA PHE A 414 4.80 8.76 -19.60
C PHE A 414 5.60 8.25 -20.80
N ARG A 415 5.53 9.00 -21.91
CA ARG A 415 6.18 8.65 -23.18
C ARG A 415 7.65 9.09 -23.22
N THR A 416 8.51 8.39 -23.97
CA THR A 416 9.95 8.69 -24.05
C THR A 416 10.33 9.80 -25.04
N LEU A 417 9.42 10.74 -25.31
CA LEU A 417 9.67 11.88 -26.21
C LEU A 417 10.52 12.96 -25.54
N SER A 418 11.30 13.68 -26.36
CA SER A 418 12.17 14.81 -25.99
C SER A 418 11.57 15.74 -24.94
N ARG A 419 12.21 15.84 -23.77
CA ARG A 419 11.76 16.71 -22.65
C ARG A 419 12.24 18.17 -22.74
N LYS A 420 12.84 18.58 -23.86
CA LYS A 420 13.40 19.95 -24.03
C LYS A 420 12.42 21.10 -23.78
N ASN A 421 11.11 20.85 -23.89
CA ASN A 421 10.04 21.82 -23.61
C ASN A 421 9.18 21.42 -22.38
N PHE A 422 9.69 20.53 -21.51
CA PHE A 422 8.99 20.15 -20.27
C PHE A 422 8.84 21.37 -19.36
N THR A 423 7.66 21.48 -18.73
CA THR A 423 7.29 22.60 -17.84
C THR A 423 6.57 22.12 -16.59
N SER A 424 5.72 21.09 -16.72
CA SER A 424 5.13 20.36 -15.60
C SER A 424 4.62 19.01 -16.08
N ILE A 425 4.37 18.07 -15.15
CA ILE A 425 3.64 16.83 -15.46
C ILE A 425 2.25 17.16 -16.03
N LYS A 426 1.57 18.17 -15.48
CA LYS A 426 0.22 18.61 -15.88
C LYS A 426 0.13 19.03 -17.35
N THR A 427 1.23 19.52 -17.94
CA THR A 427 1.34 19.97 -19.34
C THR A 427 2.05 18.99 -20.26
N PHE A 428 2.71 17.95 -19.75
CA PHE A 428 3.44 16.94 -20.54
C PHE A 428 2.69 15.60 -20.67
N VAL A 429 1.81 15.27 -19.72
CA VAL A 429 1.05 14.00 -19.76
C VAL A 429 -0.38 14.26 -20.25
N ASP A 430 -0.61 13.93 -21.53
CA ASP A 430 -1.91 14.11 -22.20
C ASP A 430 -3.01 13.22 -21.59
N GLU A 431 -2.67 11.97 -21.26
CA GLU A 431 -3.60 10.96 -20.76
C GLU A 431 -4.09 11.30 -19.33
N PRO A 432 -5.40 11.51 -19.09
CA PRO A 432 -5.89 11.99 -17.79
C PRO A 432 -5.56 11.08 -16.61
N GLU A 433 -5.64 9.76 -16.78
CA GLU A 433 -5.35 8.77 -15.73
C GLU A 433 -3.85 8.72 -15.41
N SER A 434 -3.00 8.58 -16.43
CA SER A 434 -1.53 8.63 -16.28
C SER A 434 -1.08 9.96 -15.64
N ARG A 435 -1.72 11.08 -15.98
CA ARG A 435 -1.44 12.39 -15.38
C ARG A 435 -1.84 12.43 -13.90
N ALA A 436 -3.03 11.93 -13.56
CA ALA A 436 -3.47 11.86 -12.16
C ALA A 436 -2.54 10.97 -11.33
N GLN A 437 -2.18 9.79 -11.84
CA GLN A 437 -1.27 8.86 -11.17
C GLN A 437 0.11 9.49 -10.91
N CYS A 438 0.65 10.28 -11.86
CA CYS A 438 1.87 11.06 -11.62
C CYS A 438 1.69 12.19 -10.59
N LEU A 439 0.59 12.96 -10.65
CA LEU A 439 0.37 14.09 -9.74
C LEU A 439 0.17 13.62 -8.29
N THR A 440 -0.62 12.55 -8.07
CA THR A 440 -0.74 11.90 -6.76
C THR A 440 0.62 11.38 -6.27
N LEU A 441 1.47 10.86 -7.16
CA LEU A 441 2.83 10.47 -6.76
C LEU A 441 3.69 11.68 -6.36
N GLU A 442 3.63 12.79 -7.10
CA GLU A 442 4.35 14.03 -6.78
C GLU A 442 3.89 14.64 -5.46
N ASP A 443 2.62 14.54 -5.09
CA ASP A 443 2.11 15.05 -3.81
C ASP A 443 2.53 14.12 -2.66
N ASN A 444 2.26 12.81 -2.78
CA ASN A 444 2.62 11.80 -1.77
C ASN A 444 4.13 11.83 -1.39
N VAL A 445 5.05 12.17 -2.30
CA VAL A 445 6.49 12.24 -1.96
C VAL A 445 6.87 13.49 -1.16
N LYS A 446 6.23 14.65 -1.40
CA LYS A 446 6.43 15.87 -0.59
C LYS A 446 5.87 15.63 0.82
N GLU A 447 4.66 15.10 0.83
CA GLU A 447 3.79 14.77 1.95
C GLU A 447 4.48 13.85 2.97
N PHE A 448 4.99 12.69 2.53
CA PHE A 448 5.70 11.75 3.39
C PHE A 448 7.21 12.01 3.54
N GLY A 449 7.76 13.04 2.88
CA GLY A 449 9.19 13.37 2.95
C GLY A 449 10.13 12.37 2.25
N ILE A 450 9.68 11.79 1.13
CA ILE A 450 10.36 10.68 0.44
C ILE A 450 11.32 11.21 -0.64
N THR A 451 12.46 10.55 -0.86
CA THR A 451 13.36 10.90 -1.97
C THR A 451 12.70 10.61 -3.32
N TYR A 452 12.53 11.63 -4.16
CA TYR A 452 11.87 11.53 -5.46
C TYR A 452 12.80 11.91 -6.62
N PHE A 453 12.85 11.06 -7.64
CA PHE A 453 13.53 11.29 -8.92
C PHE A 453 12.46 11.62 -9.98
N GLY A 454 12.05 12.90 -10.00
CA GLY A 454 11.00 13.45 -10.85
C GLY A 454 11.36 13.56 -12.34
N MET A 455 10.39 13.99 -13.16
CA MET A 455 10.58 14.09 -14.62
C MET A 455 11.61 15.13 -15.07
N ASP A 456 11.89 16.09 -14.19
CA ASP A 456 12.83 17.21 -14.28
C ASP A 456 14.19 16.94 -13.62
N ASP A 457 14.32 15.91 -12.77
CA ASP A 457 15.60 15.54 -12.17
C ASP A 457 16.59 15.06 -13.25
N ARG A 458 17.81 15.62 -13.24
CA ARG A 458 18.91 15.27 -14.17
C ARG A 458 19.27 13.78 -14.15
N ARG A 459 18.92 13.07 -13.07
CA ARG A 459 19.19 11.67 -12.78
C ARG A 459 17.98 10.77 -13.06
N GLN A 460 16.86 11.30 -13.55
CA GLN A 460 15.65 10.53 -13.83
C GLN A 460 15.95 9.32 -14.73
N GLY A 461 15.40 8.17 -14.36
CA GLY A 461 15.51 6.93 -15.09
C GLY A 461 14.60 5.85 -14.51
N ILE A 462 14.77 4.62 -14.98
CA ILE A 462 14.05 3.45 -14.46
C ILE A 462 14.59 3.12 -13.06
N VAL A 463 13.72 2.78 -12.10
CA VAL A 463 14.09 2.58 -10.68
C VAL A 463 15.26 1.59 -10.48
N HIS A 464 15.27 0.47 -11.21
CA HIS A 464 16.33 -0.55 -11.17
C HIS A 464 17.63 -0.19 -11.91
N ILE A 465 17.74 1.04 -12.42
CA ILE A 465 18.97 1.60 -12.99
C ILE A 465 19.44 2.78 -12.13
N ILE A 466 18.55 3.68 -11.71
CA ILE A 466 18.95 4.81 -10.85
C ILE A 466 19.42 4.37 -9.46
N GLY A 467 18.82 3.33 -8.86
CA GLY A 467 19.25 2.81 -7.55
C GLY A 467 20.73 2.36 -7.55
N PRO A 468 21.15 1.49 -8.49
CA PRO A 468 22.55 1.17 -8.73
C PRO A 468 23.43 2.36 -9.11
N GLU A 469 22.94 3.29 -9.95
CA GLU A 469 23.71 4.48 -10.35
C GLU A 469 24.02 5.42 -9.20
N GLN A 470 23.06 5.66 -8.31
CA GLN A 470 23.25 6.51 -7.14
C GLN A 470 24.02 5.79 -6.02
N GLY A 471 24.12 4.45 -6.04
CA GLY A 471 24.75 3.66 -4.98
C GLY A 471 23.80 3.27 -3.83
N PHE A 472 22.47 3.40 -4.03
CA PHE A 472 21.44 2.91 -3.10
C PHE A 472 21.49 1.38 -2.96
N THR A 473 21.96 0.69 -4.00
CA THR A 473 22.14 -0.77 -4.00
C THR A 473 23.50 -1.16 -3.44
N LEU A 474 23.52 -1.67 -2.21
CA LEU A 474 24.74 -2.12 -1.52
C LEU A 474 24.70 -3.64 -1.26
N PRO A 475 25.85 -4.34 -1.24
CA PRO A 475 25.90 -5.74 -0.84
C PRO A 475 25.40 -5.95 0.60
N GLY A 476 24.62 -7.01 0.82
CA GLY A 476 24.11 -7.39 2.13
C GLY A 476 22.81 -6.69 2.57
N ILE A 477 22.23 -5.77 1.78
CA ILE A 477 20.88 -5.26 2.06
C ILE A 477 19.81 -6.29 1.67
N THR A 478 18.66 -6.22 2.33
CA THR A 478 17.38 -6.64 1.72
C THR A 478 16.80 -5.45 0.98
N CYS A 479 16.34 -5.64 -0.27
CA CYS A 479 15.82 -4.55 -1.11
C CYS A 479 14.49 -4.97 -1.76
N VAL A 480 13.44 -4.18 -1.53
CA VAL A 480 12.08 -4.47 -1.99
C VAL A 480 11.45 -3.25 -2.64
N CYS A 481 10.65 -3.48 -3.68
CA CYS A 481 9.93 -2.43 -4.40
C CYS A 481 8.68 -3.03 -5.08
N GLY A 482 7.71 -2.18 -5.45
CA GLY A 482 6.46 -2.58 -6.10
C GLY A 482 6.60 -3.16 -7.52
N ASP A 483 7.82 -3.30 -8.07
CA ASP A 483 8.07 -3.96 -9.36
C ASP A 483 8.80 -5.30 -9.21
N SER A 484 8.38 -6.27 -10.04
CA SER A 484 8.89 -7.63 -10.08
C SER A 484 10.40 -7.76 -10.36
N HIS A 485 11.04 -6.80 -11.03
CA HIS A 485 12.44 -6.89 -11.45
C HIS A 485 13.42 -6.24 -10.44
N THR A 486 12.98 -6.01 -9.21
CA THR A 486 13.83 -5.68 -8.05
C THR A 486 14.95 -6.71 -7.84
N SER A 487 14.74 -7.95 -8.33
CA SER A 487 15.78 -8.97 -8.57
C SER A 487 17.09 -8.44 -9.19
N THR A 488 17.04 -7.38 -10.02
CA THR A 488 18.22 -6.69 -10.60
C THR A 488 19.28 -6.34 -9.56
N HIS A 489 18.85 -5.91 -8.37
CA HIS A 489 19.74 -5.44 -7.30
C HIS A 489 20.56 -6.59 -6.68
N GLY A 490 20.13 -7.86 -6.85
CA GLY A 490 20.90 -9.03 -6.38
C GLY A 490 22.24 -9.25 -7.09
N ALA A 491 22.48 -8.58 -8.23
CA ALA A 491 23.78 -8.52 -8.89
C ALA A 491 24.92 -7.97 -8.01
N PHE A 492 24.56 -7.29 -6.90
CA PHE A 492 25.46 -6.71 -5.91
C PHE A 492 25.64 -7.60 -4.67
N GLY A 493 25.04 -8.80 -4.60
CA GLY A 493 24.99 -9.58 -3.36
C GLY A 493 23.95 -9.05 -2.36
N ALA A 494 22.86 -8.48 -2.86
CA ALA A 494 21.69 -8.08 -2.06
C ALA A 494 20.57 -9.13 -2.15
N LEU A 495 19.77 -9.31 -1.10
CA LEU A 495 18.53 -10.09 -1.16
C LEU A 495 17.41 -9.21 -1.70
N ALA A 496 17.17 -9.26 -3.01
CA ALA A 496 16.31 -8.31 -3.69
C ALA A 496 15.14 -8.95 -4.46
N PHE A 497 13.91 -8.53 -4.19
CA PHE A 497 12.69 -9.12 -4.75
C PHE A 497 11.53 -8.12 -4.84
N GLY A 498 10.64 -8.32 -5.82
CA GLY A 498 9.46 -7.48 -6.03
C GLY A 498 8.29 -7.88 -5.12
N ILE A 499 7.48 -6.91 -4.71
CA ILE A 499 6.42 -7.08 -3.71
C ILE A 499 5.09 -6.44 -4.16
N GLY A 500 3.97 -6.82 -3.53
CA GLY A 500 2.64 -6.22 -3.75
C GLY A 500 2.49 -4.81 -3.17
N THR A 501 1.40 -4.10 -3.49
CA THR A 501 1.12 -2.77 -2.92
C THR A 501 0.85 -2.86 -1.42
N SER A 502 0.12 -3.87 -0.94
CA SER A 502 -0.06 -4.12 0.50
C SER A 502 1.22 -4.58 1.21
N GLU A 503 2.14 -5.28 0.53
CA GLU A 503 3.50 -5.50 1.07
C GLU A 503 4.30 -4.17 1.11
N VAL A 504 4.14 -3.26 0.14
CA VAL A 504 4.78 -1.92 0.19
C VAL A 504 4.23 -1.09 1.34
N GLU A 505 2.90 -1.06 1.52
CA GLU A 505 2.20 -0.41 2.63
C GLU A 505 2.74 -0.91 3.98
N HIS A 506 2.94 -2.24 4.09
CA HIS A 506 3.52 -2.90 5.26
C HIS A 506 5.00 -2.53 5.51
N VAL A 507 5.83 -2.44 4.48
CA VAL A 507 7.22 -1.97 4.60
C VAL A 507 7.27 -0.51 5.04
N MET A 508 6.44 0.36 4.44
CA MET A 508 6.37 1.77 4.82
C MET A 508 5.92 1.96 6.28
N ALA A 509 5.05 1.07 6.79
CA ALA A 509 4.57 1.10 8.16
C ALA A 509 5.48 0.42 9.20
N THR A 510 6.37 -0.51 8.83
CA THR A 510 7.12 -1.36 9.79
C THR A 510 8.61 -1.56 9.50
N GLN A 511 9.08 -1.23 8.29
CA GLN A 511 10.39 -1.64 7.73
C GLN A 511 10.67 -3.15 7.70
N THR A 512 9.66 -4.00 7.86
CA THR A 512 9.80 -5.45 7.82
C THR A 512 8.84 -6.11 6.82
N LEU A 513 8.99 -7.42 6.62
CA LEU A 513 8.05 -8.27 5.88
C LEU A 513 8.07 -9.68 6.47
N LEU A 514 6.90 -10.27 6.68
CA LEU A 514 6.80 -11.71 6.91
C LEU A 514 7.05 -12.46 5.58
N GLN A 515 8.19 -13.15 5.48
CA GLN A 515 8.56 -13.95 4.32
C GLN A 515 8.81 -15.41 4.70
N ARG A 516 8.49 -16.34 3.80
CA ARG A 516 8.87 -17.75 3.95
C ARG A 516 10.32 -17.92 3.51
N LYS A 517 11.13 -18.69 4.25
CA LYS A 517 12.48 -19.07 3.78
C LYS A 517 12.37 -19.88 2.47
N GLY A 518 12.87 -19.30 1.39
CA GLY A 518 13.00 -19.98 0.09
C GLY A 518 14.10 -21.04 0.11
N LYS A 519 14.08 -21.90 -0.92
CA LYS A 519 15.15 -22.87 -1.18
C LYS A 519 16.39 -22.21 -1.77
N ASN A 520 17.56 -22.82 -1.52
CA ASN A 520 18.83 -22.41 -2.10
C ASN A 520 19.02 -23.12 -3.46
N MET A 521 18.97 -22.38 -4.57
CA MET A 521 19.24 -22.90 -5.91
C MET A 521 20.55 -22.31 -6.44
N ARG A 522 21.46 -23.12 -7.00
CA ARG A 522 22.69 -22.65 -7.65
C ARG A 522 22.65 -22.95 -9.16
N ILE A 523 22.98 -21.95 -9.98
CA ILE A 523 23.19 -22.11 -11.41
C ILE A 523 24.65 -21.79 -11.74
N ASN A 524 25.43 -22.84 -11.97
CA ASN A 524 26.83 -22.77 -12.36
C ASN A 524 26.95 -22.62 -13.88
N VAL A 525 27.55 -21.51 -14.35
CA VAL A 525 27.95 -21.36 -15.77
C VAL A 525 29.47 -21.24 -15.85
N ASN A 526 30.12 -22.30 -16.35
CA ASN A 526 31.58 -22.43 -16.42
C ASN A 526 32.08 -22.64 -17.86
N GLY A 527 33.29 -22.16 -18.14
CA GLY A 527 33.91 -22.19 -19.47
C GLY A 527 34.15 -20.79 -20.05
N GLN A 528 34.20 -20.69 -21.38
CA GLN A 528 34.29 -19.44 -22.14
C GLN A 528 33.09 -19.27 -23.08
N LEU A 529 32.47 -18.09 -23.09
CA LEU A 529 31.41 -17.76 -24.05
C LEU A 529 32.03 -17.53 -25.44
N SER A 530 31.35 -18.03 -26.47
CA SER A 530 31.70 -17.73 -27.87
C SER A 530 31.39 -16.27 -28.24
N GLU A 531 32.03 -15.77 -29.30
CA GLU A 531 31.77 -14.44 -29.86
C GLU A 531 30.28 -14.22 -30.18
N GLY A 532 29.79 -13.01 -29.91
CA GLY A 532 28.39 -12.62 -30.14
C GLY A 532 27.41 -13.01 -29.04
N ILE A 533 27.86 -13.68 -27.97
CA ILE A 533 27.04 -14.04 -26.81
C ILE A 533 27.18 -12.98 -25.70
N SER A 534 26.06 -12.56 -25.13
CA SER A 534 25.96 -11.58 -24.04
C SER A 534 25.32 -12.14 -22.77
N SER A 535 25.27 -11.35 -21.70
CA SER A 535 24.49 -11.64 -20.48
C SER A 535 23.04 -12.00 -20.78
N LYS A 536 22.41 -11.32 -21.74
CA LYS A 536 21.03 -11.54 -22.16
C LYS A 536 20.84 -12.91 -22.81
N ASP A 537 21.81 -13.36 -23.60
CA ASP A 537 21.80 -14.69 -24.22
C ASP A 537 21.98 -15.79 -23.18
N VAL A 538 22.86 -15.59 -22.19
CA VAL A 538 23.07 -16.52 -21.08
C VAL A 538 21.81 -16.70 -20.25
N ILE A 539 21.13 -15.61 -19.84
CA ILE A 539 19.92 -15.74 -19.01
C ILE A 539 18.71 -16.26 -19.79
N LEU A 540 18.55 -15.89 -21.08
CA LEU A 540 17.52 -16.50 -21.94
C LEU A 540 17.78 -18.01 -22.12
N HIS A 541 19.03 -18.44 -22.31
CA HIS A 541 19.38 -19.86 -22.38
C HIS A 541 19.06 -20.59 -21.07
N ILE A 542 19.40 -20.00 -19.91
CA ILE A 542 19.05 -20.56 -18.58
C ILE A 542 17.54 -20.74 -18.45
N ILE A 543 16.73 -19.73 -18.78
CA ILE A 543 15.26 -19.81 -18.70
C ILE A 543 14.71 -20.83 -19.71
N GLY A 544 15.34 -21.01 -20.87
CA GLY A 544 15.01 -22.07 -21.82
C GLY A 544 15.32 -23.50 -21.31
N VAL A 545 16.33 -23.65 -20.45
CA VAL A 545 16.69 -24.94 -19.82
C VAL A 545 15.76 -25.27 -18.65
N ILE A 546 15.39 -24.28 -17.82
CA ILE A 546 14.66 -24.53 -16.55
C ILE A 546 13.16 -24.17 -16.58
N GLY A 547 12.72 -23.42 -17.60
CA GLY A 547 11.34 -22.94 -17.75
C GLY A 547 10.98 -21.77 -16.83
N THR A 548 9.83 -21.13 -17.07
CA THR A 548 9.34 -19.98 -16.29
C THR A 548 8.80 -20.32 -14.88
N ALA A 549 9.06 -21.55 -14.41
CA ALA A 549 8.76 -22.04 -13.08
C ALA A 549 9.97 -22.78 -12.44
N GLY A 550 11.13 -22.80 -13.11
CA GLY A 550 12.28 -23.60 -12.68
C GLY A 550 12.88 -23.18 -11.33
N GLY A 551 12.78 -21.88 -11.00
CA GLY A 551 13.21 -21.33 -9.71
C GLY A 551 12.12 -21.16 -8.65
N THR A 552 10.88 -21.61 -8.88
CA THR A 552 9.74 -21.27 -8.01
C THR A 552 9.92 -21.74 -6.56
N GLY A 553 9.70 -20.82 -5.61
CA GLY A 553 9.96 -21.03 -4.18
C GLY A 553 11.45 -21.06 -3.80
N SER A 554 12.34 -20.62 -4.70
CA SER A 554 13.80 -20.62 -4.53
C SER A 554 14.40 -19.23 -4.77
N VAL A 555 15.60 -19.03 -4.23
CA VAL A 555 16.51 -17.93 -4.55
C VAL A 555 17.68 -18.50 -5.35
N ILE A 556 18.04 -17.86 -6.47
CA ILE A 556 19.11 -18.34 -7.36
C ILE A 556 20.44 -17.66 -7.00
N GLU A 557 21.47 -18.45 -6.71
CA GLU A 557 22.87 -18.05 -6.77
C GLU A 557 23.42 -18.32 -8.19
N TYR A 558 23.87 -17.28 -8.89
CA TYR A 558 24.54 -17.42 -10.18
C TYR A 558 26.06 -17.50 -9.98
N ALA A 559 26.63 -18.68 -10.24
CA ALA A 559 28.01 -19.02 -9.92
C ALA A 559 28.81 -19.53 -11.13
N GLY A 560 30.13 -19.64 -11.00
CA GLY A 560 31.04 -20.11 -12.08
C GLY A 560 31.82 -19.01 -12.78
N SER A 561 32.64 -19.39 -13.77
CA SER A 561 33.59 -18.48 -14.43
C SER A 561 32.93 -17.36 -15.24
N VAL A 562 31.74 -17.59 -15.80
CA VAL A 562 31.08 -16.60 -16.66
C VAL A 562 30.63 -15.39 -15.85
N PHE A 563 29.92 -15.57 -14.73
CA PHE A 563 29.42 -14.44 -13.93
C PHE A 563 30.54 -13.68 -13.20
N ARG A 564 31.61 -14.37 -12.78
CA ARG A 564 32.81 -13.69 -12.24
C ARG A 564 33.43 -12.76 -13.30
N ASN A 565 33.50 -13.19 -14.55
CA ASN A 565 34.04 -12.40 -15.66
C ASN A 565 33.06 -11.33 -16.21
N PHE A 566 31.81 -11.27 -15.74
CA PHE A 566 30.84 -10.26 -16.15
C PHE A 566 31.04 -8.92 -15.44
N SER A 567 30.84 -7.82 -16.18
CA SER A 567 30.68 -6.47 -15.64
C SER A 567 29.45 -6.36 -14.73
N MET A 568 29.36 -5.31 -13.91
CA MET A 568 28.13 -5.08 -13.12
C MET A 568 26.88 -4.87 -13.99
N GLU A 569 27.01 -4.33 -15.21
CA GLU A 569 25.89 -4.17 -16.13
C GLU A 569 25.41 -5.53 -16.66
N ALA A 570 26.34 -6.40 -17.05
CA ALA A 570 26.06 -7.78 -17.43
C ALA A 570 25.47 -8.61 -16.27
N ARG A 571 26.00 -8.48 -15.05
CA ARG A 571 25.46 -9.11 -13.82
C ARG A 571 24.03 -8.64 -13.53
N MET A 572 23.76 -7.34 -13.64
CA MET A 572 22.41 -6.78 -13.48
C MET A 572 21.42 -7.34 -14.51
N SER A 573 21.79 -7.48 -15.78
CA SER A 573 20.91 -8.09 -16.80
C SER A 573 20.52 -9.54 -16.48
N VAL A 574 21.43 -10.32 -15.88
CA VAL A 574 21.15 -11.70 -15.44
C VAL A 574 20.19 -11.67 -14.25
N CYS A 575 20.52 -10.95 -13.18
CA CYS A 575 19.72 -10.95 -11.96
C CYS A 575 18.30 -10.39 -12.20
N ASN A 576 18.16 -9.37 -13.07
CA ASN A 576 16.87 -8.81 -13.52
C ASN A 576 15.88 -9.91 -13.95
N MET A 577 16.31 -10.85 -14.80
CA MET A 577 15.45 -11.87 -15.38
C MET A 577 15.29 -13.15 -14.52
N SER A 578 15.76 -13.15 -13.26
CA SER A 578 15.54 -14.27 -12.33
C SER A 578 14.04 -14.51 -12.04
N ILE A 579 13.22 -13.46 -12.13
CA ILE A 579 11.76 -13.57 -11.98
C ILE A 579 11.09 -14.19 -13.22
N GLU A 580 11.67 -14.03 -14.41
CA GLU A 580 11.26 -14.77 -15.61
C GLU A 580 11.69 -16.25 -15.54
N ALA A 581 12.70 -16.59 -14.74
CA ALA A 581 13.02 -17.97 -14.36
C ALA A 581 12.07 -18.54 -13.27
N GLY A 582 11.13 -17.73 -12.78
CA GLY A 582 10.18 -18.08 -11.72
C GLY A 582 10.73 -17.99 -10.30
N ALA A 583 11.96 -17.51 -10.08
CA ALA A 583 12.58 -17.38 -8.75
C ALA A 583 12.15 -16.11 -8.00
N ARG A 584 12.17 -16.15 -6.66
CA ARG A 584 11.83 -15.01 -5.79
C ARG A 584 12.85 -13.88 -5.94
N ALA A 585 14.13 -14.25 -5.98
CA ALA A 585 15.29 -13.38 -6.18
C ALA A 585 16.40 -14.15 -6.91
N GLY A 586 17.39 -13.43 -7.44
CA GLY A 586 18.62 -14.03 -7.96
C GLY A 586 19.81 -13.12 -7.71
N MET A 587 20.94 -13.69 -7.30
CA MET A 587 22.09 -12.97 -6.76
C MET A 587 23.43 -13.49 -7.26
N ILE A 588 24.44 -12.61 -7.23
CA ILE A 588 25.84 -12.89 -7.57
C ILE A 588 26.69 -12.42 -6.39
N ALA A 589 27.65 -13.24 -5.96
CA ALA A 589 28.55 -12.91 -4.86
C ALA A 589 29.38 -11.63 -5.20
N PRO A 590 29.48 -10.66 -4.27
CA PRO A 590 30.18 -9.41 -4.52
C PRO A 590 31.70 -9.61 -4.55
N ASP A 591 32.37 -8.90 -5.46
CA ASP A 591 33.82 -8.95 -5.65
C ASP A 591 34.39 -7.58 -6.07
N GLU A 592 35.64 -7.54 -6.52
CA GLU A 592 36.31 -6.31 -6.95
C GLU A 592 35.55 -5.56 -8.06
N VAL A 593 34.77 -6.24 -8.91
CA VAL A 593 33.96 -5.61 -9.95
C VAL A 593 32.77 -4.88 -9.33
N THR A 594 32.19 -5.44 -8.27
CA THR A 594 31.14 -4.80 -7.46
C THR A 594 31.72 -3.60 -6.68
N PHE A 595 32.86 -3.77 -6.02
CA PHE A 595 33.48 -2.71 -5.22
C PHE A 595 33.96 -1.53 -6.10
N ALA A 596 34.61 -1.82 -7.24
CA ALA A 596 35.03 -0.79 -8.18
C ALA A 596 33.85 -0.04 -8.81
N TYR A 597 32.70 -0.70 -9.03
CA TYR A 597 31.50 -0.04 -9.53
C TYR A 597 30.85 0.87 -8.48
N LEU A 598 30.85 0.50 -7.20
CA LEU A 598 30.23 1.27 -6.12
C LEU A 598 31.09 2.46 -5.65
N LYS A 599 32.41 2.39 -5.84
CA LYS A 599 33.33 3.39 -5.29
C LYS A 599 33.06 4.79 -5.86
N GLY A 600 32.88 5.75 -4.95
CA GLY A 600 32.61 7.15 -5.30
C GLY A 600 31.18 7.45 -5.76
N ARG A 601 30.22 6.52 -5.62
CA ARG A 601 28.80 6.80 -5.90
C ARG A 601 28.15 7.63 -4.78
N PRO A 602 27.17 8.50 -5.09
CA PRO A 602 26.65 9.49 -4.15
C PRO A 602 26.09 8.95 -2.83
N LEU A 603 25.41 7.79 -2.85
CA LEU A 603 24.78 7.14 -1.69
C LEU A 603 25.63 5.98 -1.11
N ALA A 604 26.76 5.64 -1.75
CA ALA A 604 27.66 4.60 -1.28
C ALA A 604 28.52 5.08 -0.09
N PRO A 605 29.21 4.18 0.63
CA PRO A 605 30.07 4.56 1.75
C PRO A 605 31.16 5.57 1.34
N PRO A 606 31.38 6.64 2.14
CA PRO A 606 32.44 7.61 1.87
C PRO A 606 33.82 6.97 2.05
N GLU A 607 34.79 7.37 1.23
CA GLU A 607 36.15 6.82 1.26
C GLU A 607 36.85 7.00 2.62
N GLY A 608 37.63 5.99 3.00
CA GLY A 608 38.25 5.86 4.33
C GLY A 608 37.56 4.78 5.17
N GLU A 609 37.64 4.89 6.49
CA GLU A 609 37.22 3.87 7.47
C GLU A 609 35.83 3.25 7.23
N ALA A 610 34.86 4.06 6.80
CA ALA A 610 33.51 3.59 6.48
C ALA A 610 33.47 2.69 5.23
N TRP A 611 34.16 3.08 4.16
CA TRP A 611 34.33 2.28 2.95
C TRP A 611 35.16 1.01 3.20
N ASP A 612 36.25 1.13 3.95
CA ASP A 612 37.17 0.02 4.20
C ASP A 612 36.49 -1.08 5.03
N ARG A 613 35.75 -0.71 6.09
CA ARG A 613 34.91 -1.65 6.87
C ARG A 613 33.79 -2.27 6.02
N ALA A 614 33.13 -1.48 5.17
CA ALA A 614 32.08 -1.98 4.30
C ALA A 614 32.63 -3.02 3.31
N VAL A 615 33.78 -2.76 2.68
CA VAL A 615 34.46 -3.70 1.78
C VAL A 615 34.98 -4.95 2.52
N GLU A 616 35.46 -4.82 3.76
CA GLU A 616 35.82 -5.98 4.59
C GLU A 616 34.61 -6.89 4.84
N TYR A 617 33.47 -6.32 5.24
CA TYR A 617 32.22 -7.05 5.40
C TYR A 617 31.72 -7.65 4.08
N TRP A 618 31.69 -6.88 2.99
CA TRP A 618 31.18 -7.38 1.72
C TRP A 618 31.97 -8.57 1.17
N ARG A 619 33.26 -8.70 1.50
CA ARG A 619 34.09 -9.87 1.17
C ARG A 619 33.69 -11.16 1.89
N THR A 620 32.90 -11.08 2.97
CA THR A 620 32.32 -12.26 3.66
C THR A 620 31.03 -12.74 2.99
N LEU A 621 30.34 -11.90 2.21
CA LEU A 621 29.06 -12.21 1.56
C LEU A 621 29.15 -13.12 0.32
N LYS A 622 30.24 -13.88 0.21
CA LYS A 622 30.37 -15.02 -0.72
C LYS A 622 29.87 -16.28 -0.03
N THR A 623 29.46 -17.29 -0.80
CA THR A 623 29.08 -18.59 -0.25
C THR A 623 30.24 -19.29 0.45
N ASP A 624 29.95 -19.95 1.57
CA ASP A 624 30.93 -20.76 2.31
C ASP A 624 31.44 -21.96 1.51
N GLU A 625 32.68 -22.38 1.82
CA GLU A 625 33.27 -23.57 1.24
C GLU A 625 32.57 -24.83 1.78
N GLY A 626 32.02 -25.65 0.87
CA GLY A 626 31.22 -26.83 1.22
C GLY A 626 29.73 -26.55 1.43
N ALA A 627 29.23 -25.33 1.23
CA ALA A 627 27.81 -25.00 1.34
C ALA A 627 26.93 -25.82 0.38
N SER A 628 25.88 -26.44 0.92
CA SER A 628 24.93 -27.30 0.20
C SER A 628 23.70 -26.55 -0.33
N PHE A 629 23.23 -26.94 -1.52
CA PHE A 629 22.07 -26.35 -2.20
C PHE A 629 20.94 -27.37 -2.36
N ASP A 630 19.69 -26.91 -2.32
CA ASP A 630 18.50 -27.74 -2.60
C ASP A 630 18.46 -28.19 -4.06
N VAL A 631 18.98 -27.36 -4.97
CA VAL A 631 19.02 -27.58 -6.43
C VAL A 631 20.33 -27.01 -6.98
N GLU A 632 21.12 -27.82 -7.66
CA GLU A 632 22.26 -27.34 -8.45
C GLU A 632 22.07 -27.67 -9.93
N ILE A 633 22.32 -26.68 -10.80
CA ILE A 633 22.29 -26.83 -12.26
C ILE A 633 23.63 -26.36 -12.82
N ASN A 634 24.22 -27.17 -13.70
CA ASN A 634 25.54 -26.94 -14.26
C ASN A 634 25.43 -26.82 -15.80
N ILE A 635 25.78 -25.66 -16.33
CA ILE A 635 25.74 -25.32 -17.76
C ILE A 635 27.16 -24.96 -18.20
N ARG A 636 27.54 -25.39 -19.41
CA ARG A 636 28.81 -25.01 -20.03
C ARG A 636 28.63 -23.79 -20.91
N ALA A 637 29.55 -22.84 -20.80
CA ALA A 637 29.56 -21.60 -21.57
C ALA A 637 29.64 -21.84 -23.08
N GLU A 638 30.26 -22.95 -23.51
CA GLU A 638 30.36 -23.35 -24.92
C GLU A 638 29.06 -23.91 -25.51
N ASP A 639 28.11 -24.36 -24.67
CA ASP A 639 26.82 -24.93 -25.11
C ASP A 639 25.75 -23.82 -25.28
N ILE A 640 26.08 -22.59 -24.88
CA ILE A 640 25.26 -21.38 -25.07
C ILE A 640 25.50 -20.83 -26.47
N ALA A 641 24.46 -20.27 -27.09
CA ALA A 641 24.51 -19.59 -28.38
C ALA A 641 23.75 -18.25 -28.29
N PRO A 642 23.88 -17.33 -29.27
CA PRO A 642 23.01 -16.17 -29.34
C PRO A 642 21.54 -16.64 -29.42
N THR A 643 20.73 -16.24 -28.44
CA THR A 643 19.45 -16.89 -28.10
C THR A 643 18.29 -15.93 -28.31
N VAL A 644 17.21 -16.43 -28.90
CA VAL A 644 16.02 -15.63 -29.28
C VAL A 644 14.73 -16.36 -28.93
N SER A 645 13.71 -15.65 -28.44
CA SER A 645 12.39 -16.24 -28.24
C SER A 645 11.63 -16.41 -29.57
N TRP A 646 10.86 -17.48 -29.71
CA TRP A 646 9.96 -17.76 -30.84
C TRP A 646 8.48 -17.69 -30.43
N GLY A 647 8.17 -17.99 -29.16
CA GLY A 647 6.81 -18.06 -28.62
C GLY A 647 6.38 -16.81 -27.86
N THR A 648 5.49 -16.99 -26.89
CA THR A 648 4.87 -15.91 -26.09
C THR A 648 5.35 -15.87 -24.64
N SER A 649 6.25 -16.78 -24.24
CA SER A 649 6.89 -16.80 -22.92
C SER A 649 8.42 -16.66 -23.03
N PRO A 650 9.13 -16.14 -22.00
CA PRO A 650 10.59 -16.08 -21.98
C PRO A 650 11.32 -17.43 -22.01
N GLN A 651 10.64 -18.55 -21.70
CA GLN A 651 11.16 -19.91 -21.90
C GLN A 651 11.07 -20.42 -23.35
N ASP A 652 10.27 -19.76 -24.19
CA ASP A 652 10.01 -20.20 -25.57
C ASP A 652 11.16 -19.78 -26.48
N VAL A 653 12.37 -20.27 -26.20
CA VAL A 653 13.62 -19.83 -26.84
C VAL A 653 14.29 -20.93 -27.67
N VAL A 654 15.08 -20.49 -28.65
CA VAL A 654 15.99 -21.30 -29.45
C VAL A 654 17.26 -20.49 -29.77
N PRO A 655 18.37 -21.14 -30.16
CA PRO A 655 19.47 -20.46 -30.84
C PRO A 655 18.97 -19.71 -32.09
N ILE A 656 19.56 -18.56 -32.41
CA ILE A 656 19.19 -17.75 -33.58
C ILE A 656 19.33 -18.50 -34.91
N THR A 657 20.20 -19.52 -34.98
CA THR A 657 20.39 -20.40 -36.15
C THR A 657 19.35 -21.53 -36.25
N GLY A 658 18.44 -21.63 -35.27
CA GLY A 658 17.43 -22.67 -35.15
C GLY A 658 16.15 -22.43 -35.96
N ILE A 659 15.12 -23.22 -35.64
CA ILE A 659 13.81 -23.23 -36.31
C ILE A 659 12.67 -23.10 -35.30
N VAL A 660 11.54 -22.57 -35.76
CA VAL A 660 10.25 -22.57 -35.06
C VAL A 660 9.82 -24.03 -34.80
N PRO A 661 9.44 -24.41 -33.57
CA PRO A 661 9.10 -25.79 -33.24
C PRO A 661 7.81 -26.28 -33.89
N ASP A 662 7.67 -27.60 -33.96
CA ASP A 662 6.52 -28.29 -34.55
C ASP A 662 5.68 -28.96 -33.43
N PRO A 663 4.44 -28.48 -33.17
CA PRO A 663 3.60 -29.03 -32.10
C PRO A 663 3.24 -30.51 -32.34
N ASN A 664 3.29 -31.01 -33.58
CA ASN A 664 3.00 -32.42 -33.87
C ASN A 664 4.09 -33.38 -33.34
N LYS A 665 5.26 -32.85 -32.97
CA LYS A 665 6.37 -33.61 -32.37
C LYS A 665 6.33 -33.61 -30.85
N VAL A 666 5.32 -32.98 -30.24
CA VAL A 666 5.17 -32.86 -28.78
C VAL A 666 4.11 -33.85 -28.29
N THR A 667 4.56 -34.77 -27.42
CA THR A 667 3.75 -35.85 -26.84
C THR A 667 2.77 -35.33 -25.79
N ASP A 668 3.23 -34.45 -24.91
CA ASP A 668 2.42 -33.79 -23.89
C ASP A 668 1.31 -32.93 -24.55
N PRO A 669 0.02 -33.17 -24.24
CA PRO A 669 -1.08 -32.46 -24.89
C PRO A 669 -1.15 -30.98 -24.49
N THR A 670 -0.89 -30.66 -23.24
CA THR A 670 -0.97 -29.30 -22.69
C THR A 670 0.14 -28.43 -23.27
N LYS A 671 1.38 -28.93 -23.28
CA LYS A 671 2.53 -28.25 -23.88
C LYS A 671 2.37 -28.10 -25.40
N ARG A 672 1.83 -29.13 -26.09
CA ARG A 672 1.50 -29.05 -27.51
C ARG A 672 0.49 -27.95 -27.82
N ASP A 673 -0.56 -27.84 -27.02
CA ASP A 673 -1.65 -26.90 -27.28
C ASP A 673 -1.29 -25.47 -26.83
N SER A 674 -0.43 -25.32 -25.82
CA SER A 674 0.32 -24.09 -25.53
C SER A 674 1.15 -23.63 -26.74
N ILE A 675 1.97 -24.51 -27.33
CA ILE A 675 2.75 -24.18 -28.54
C ILE A 675 1.84 -23.76 -29.69
N LYS A 676 0.70 -24.44 -29.93
CA LYS A 676 -0.29 -24.02 -30.94
C LYS A 676 -0.80 -22.60 -30.69
N ARG A 677 -1.13 -22.24 -29.44
CA ARG A 677 -1.56 -20.88 -29.07
C ARG A 677 -0.45 -19.87 -29.39
N SER A 678 0.76 -20.08 -28.89
CA SER A 678 1.90 -19.17 -29.11
C SER A 678 2.23 -18.99 -30.59
N LEU A 679 2.22 -20.07 -31.40
CA LEU A 679 2.42 -19.99 -32.85
C LEU A 679 1.30 -19.23 -33.57
N THR A 680 0.05 -19.41 -33.13
CA THR A 680 -1.12 -18.69 -33.68
C THR A 680 -1.04 -17.20 -33.38
N TYR A 681 -0.76 -16.84 -32.12
CA TYR A 681 -0.56 -15.46 -31.69
C TYR A 681 0.60 -14.80 -32.46
N MET A 682 1.79 -15.42 -32.41
CA MET A 682 3.00 -14.94 -33.07
C MET A 682 2.94 -15.01 -34.60
N GLY A 683 1.94 -15.69 -35.18
CA GLY A 683 1.78 -15.84 -36.63
C GLY A 683 2.97 -16.52 -37.27
N LEU A 684 3.40 -17.66 -36.73
CA LEU A 684 4.59 -18.39 -37.16
C LEU A 684 4.22 -19.80 -37.66
N THR A 685 4.81 -20.19 -38.80
CA THR A 685 4.69 -21.55 -39.34
C THR A 685 5.79 -22.45 -38.75
N PRO A 686 5.46 -23.66 -38.25
CA PRO A 686 6.45 -24.66 -37.85
C PRO A 686 7.56 -24.87 -38.88
N GLY A 687 8.79 -25.08 -38.42
CA GLY A 687 9.95 -25.36 -39.27
C GLY A 687 10.58 -24.13 -39.95
N THR A 688 9.94 -22.96 -39.92
CA THR A 688 10.53 -21.68 -40.36
C THR A 688 11.85 -21.43 -39.62
N ARG A 689 12.93 -21.05 -40.31
CA ARG A 689 14.17 -20.62 -39.65
C ARG A 689 13.93 -19.33 -38.89
N MET A 690 14.47 -19.19 -37.68
CA MET A 690 14.36 -17.92 -36.94
C MET A 690 14.92 -16.76 -37.76
N GLU A 691 16.02 -17.00 -38.49
CA GLU A 691 16.65 -16.01 -39.37
C GLU A 691 15.80 -15.53 -40.55
N ASP A 692 14.68 -16.17 -40.87
CA ASP A 692 13.79 -15.76 -41.97
C ASP A 692 12.57 -14.95 -41.50
N ILE A 693 12.43 -14.76 -40.18
CA ILE A 693 11.36 -13.97 -39.57
C ILE A 693 11.69 -12.48 -39.71
N LYS A 694 11.00 -11.80 -40.66
CA LYS A 694 11.01 -10.34 -40.80
C LYS A 694 10.45 -9.65 -39.55
N VAL A 695 10.98 -8.48 -39.23
CA VAL A 695 10.52 -7.62 -38.12
C VAL A 695 10.10 -6.25 -38.64
N ASP A 696 9.06 -5.68 -38.03
CA ASP A 696 8.50 -4.37 -38.38
C ASP A 696 9.04 -3.28 -37.44
N LYS A 697 9.35 -3.63 -36.18
CA LYS A 697 9.90 -2.73 -35.17
C LYS A 697 11.10 -3.34 -34.45
N VAL A 698 12.01 -2.51 -33.94
CA VAL A 698 13.10 -2.90 -33.04
C VAL A 698 13.12 -1.99 -31.82
N PHE A 699 13.22 -2.59 -30.63
CA PHE A 699 13.26 -1.90 -29.34
C PHE A 699 14.54 -2.26 -28.57
N LEU A 700 15.40 -1.26 -28.35
CA LEU A 700 16.57 -1.34 -27.48
C LEU A 700 16.33 -0.48 -26.23
N GLY A 701 16.46 -1.05 -25.04
CA GLY A 701 16.29 -0.35 -23.77
C GLY A 701 15.81 -1.25 -22.62
N SER A 702 15.00 -0.65 -21.72
CA SER A 702 14.45 -1.22 -20.47
C SER A 702 15.45 -1.39 -19.31
N CYS A 703 14.94 -1.76 -18.13
CA CYS A 703 15.76 -2.10 -16.95
C CYS A 703 16.71 -3.29 -17.20
N THR A 704 16.40 -4.18 -18.14
CA THR A 704 17.27 -5.33 -18.44
C THR A 704 18.51 -4.92 -19.24
N ASN A 705 18.32 -4.10 -20.28
CA ASN A 705 19.30 -3.86 -21.34
C ASN A 705 19.28 -2.42 -21.90
N GLY A 706 19.15 -1.42 -21.03
CA GLY A 706 19.20 0.01 -21.37
C GLY A 706 20.41 0.76 -20.82
N ARG A 707 21.47 0.07 -20.37
CA ARG A 707 22.67 0.69 -19.78
C ARG A 707 23.71 1.03 -20.84
N VAL A 708 24.80 1.70 -20.46
CA VAL A 708 25.78 2.21 -21.44
C VAL A 708 26.51 1.06 -22.16
N GLU A 709 26.75 -0.08 -21.51
CA GLU A 709 27.34 -1.26 -22.15
C GLU A 709 26.41 -1.85 -23.23
N ASP A 710 25.09 -1.89 -22.98
CA ASP A 710 24.09 -2.34 -23.96
C ASP A 710 24.10 -1.45 -25.21
N LEU A 711 24.12 -0.12 -25.00
CA LEU A 711 24.17 0.88 -26.06
C LEU A 711 25.46 0.80 -26.88
N ARG A 712 26.62 0.63 -26.22
CA ARG A 712 27.91 0.37 -26.89
C ARG A 712 27.86 -0.93 -27.69
N SER A 713 27.27 -1.99 -27.14
CA SER A 713 27.14 -3.30 -27.79
C SER A 713 26.34 -3.23 -29.10
N ALA A 714 25.20 -2.54 -29.08
CA ALA A 714 24.42 -2.28 -30.29
C ALA A 714 25.14 -1.34 -31.28
N ALA A 715 25.76 -0.26 -30.80
CA ALA A 715 26.48 0.70 -31.66
C ALA A 715 27.67 0.06 -32.43
N LYS A 716 28.36 -0.93 -31.84
CA LYS A 716 29.40 -1.71 -32.53
C LYS A 716 28.87 -2.43 -33.76
N VAL A 717 27.68 -3.05 -33.67
CA VAL A 717 27.04 -3.76 -34.79
C VAL A 717 26.60 -2.78 -35.88
N ILE A 718 26.07 -1.62 -35.49
CA ILE A 718 25.70 -0.53 -36.42
C ILE A 718 26.93 0.03 -37.16
N LEU A 719 28.10 0.07 -36.52
CA LEU A 719 29.36 0.47 -37.18
C LEU A 719 29.91 -0.63 -38.09
N ALA A 720 29.85 -1.90 -37.66
CA ALA A 720 30.29 -3.04 -38.46
C ALA A 720 29.40 -3.31 -39.69
N ALA A 721 28.15 -2.81 -39.69
CA ALA A 721 27.29 -2.78 -40.87
C ALA A 721 27.76 -1.78 -41.96
N GLY A 722 28.69 -0.87 -41.63
CA GLY A 722 29.26 0.13 -42.54
C GLY A 722 28.86 1.58 -42.21
N ALA A 723 29.57 2.55 -42.79
CA ALA A 723 29.29 3.98 -42.57
C ALA A 723 27.89 4.37 -43.09
N ASP A 724 27.53 3.90 -44.28
CA ASP A 724 26.25 4.20 -44.95
C ASP A 724 25.09 3.31 -44.50
N ALA A 725 25.29 2.45 -43.49
CA ALA A 725 24.26 1.57 -42.96
C ALA A 725 23.07 2.37 -42.41
N LYS A 726 21.86 1.91 -42.75
CA LYS A 726 20.57 2.48 -42.35
C LYS A 726 19.61 1.37 -41.96
N VAL A 727 18.67 1.70 -41.06
CA VAL A 727 17.45 0.91 -40.85
C VAL A 727 16.68 0.84 -42.18
N PRO A 728 16.28 -0.35 -42.68
CA PRO A 728 15.56 -0.50 -43.93
C PRO A 728 14.18 0.19 -43.95
N GLU A 729 13.72 0.54 -45.14
CA GLU A 729 12.35 1.06 -45.34
C GLU A 729 11.30 0.05 -44.83
N GLY A 730 10.30 0.55 -44.09
CA GLY A 730 9.29 -0.25 -43.44
C GLY A 730 9.66 -0.79 -42.05
N VAL A 731 10.90 -0.59 -41.59
CA VAL A 731 11.35 -0.97 -40.23
C VAL A 731 11.48 0.26 -39.35
N VAL A 732 10.95 0.21 -38.13
CA VAL A 732 11.09 1.29 -37.12
C VAL A 732 12.02 0.82 -36.00
N ALA A 733 13.23 1.37 -35.90
CA ALA A 733 14.13 1.07 -34.78
C ALA A 733 14.16 2.23 -33.77
N MET A 734 13.97 1.93 -32.48
CA MET A 734 14.06 2.90 -31.39
C MET A 734 14.99 2.44 -30.27
N VAL A 735 15.66 3.42 -29.67
CA VAL A 735 16.64 3.20 -28.59
C VAL A 735 16.35 4.13 -27.42
N VAL A 736 16.12 3.51 -26.26
CA VAL A 736 15.67 4.13 -25.01
C VAL A 736 16.72 3.88 -23.92
N PRO A 737 17.53 4.90 -23.57
CA PRO A 737 18.44 4.83 -22.42
C PRO A 737 17.69 4.54 -21.12
N GLY A 738 18.32 3.80 -20.21
CA GLY A 738 17.72 3.42 -18.93
C GLY A 738 17.64 4.58 -17.92
N SER A 739 18.52 5.57 -18.05
CA SER A 739 18.55 6.80 -17.26
C SER A 739 19.00 7.98 -18.11
N THR A 740 18.71 9.18 -17.61
CA THR A 740 19.15 10.45 -18.20
C THR A 740 20.67 10.62 -18.07
N LEU A 741 21.31 9.95 -17.10
CA LEU A 741 22.77 9.87 -16.96
C LEU A 741 23.40 8.97 -18.04
N VAL A 742 22.84 7.76 -18.27
CA VAL A 742 23.25 6.89 -19.38
C VAL A 742 23.06 7.58 -20.72
N ARG A 743 21.97 8.36 -20.89
CA ARG A 743 21.77 9.19 -22.09
C ARG A 743 22.88 10.23 -22.25
N GLN A 744 23.22 10.98 -21.20
CA GLN A 744 24.32 11.98 -21.23
C GLN A 744 25.68 11.33 -21.53
N GLN A 745 26.00 10.19 -20.91
CA GLN A 745 27.23 9.45 -21.18
C GLN A 745 27.27 8.95 -22.63
N ALA A 746 26.20 8.33 -23.12
CA ALA A 746 26.12 7.85 -24.50
C ALA A 746 26.17 8.98 -25.55
N GLU A 747 25.68 10.18 -25.23
CA GLU A 747 25.84 11.37 -26.06
C GLU A 747 27.27 11.91 -26.06
N ALA A 748 27.93 11.97 -24.89
CA ALA A 748 29.32 12.40 -24.77
C ALA A 748 30.34 11.41 -25.36
N GLU A 749 29.99 10.12 -25.43
CA GLU A 749 30.74 9.05 -26.13
C GLU A 749 30.40 8.99 -27.64
N GLY A 750 29.47 9.81 -28.12
CA GLY A 750 29.06 9.88 -29.53
C GLY A 750 28.19 8.71 -30.02
N LEU A 751 27.72 7.83 -29.13
CA LEU A 751 26.88 6.69 -29.47
C LEU A 751 25.54 7.15 -30.08
N SER A 752 24.94 8.21 -29.54
CA SER A 752 23.70 8.81 -30.06
C SER A 752 23.82 9.19 -31.55
N ALA A 753 24.98 9.72 -31.96
CA ALA A 753 25.25 10.06 -33.35
C ALA A 753 25.35 8.81 -34.24
N VAL A 754 25.83 7.67 -33.73
CA VAL A 754 25.82 6.38 -34.45
C VAL A 754 24.39 5.89 -34.68
N PHE A 755 23.54 5.92 -33.64
CA PHE A 755 22.13 5.54 -33.73
C PHE A 755 21.35 6.45 -34.69
N ILE A 756 21.44 7.77 -34.51
CA ILE A 756 20.76 8.77 -35.36
C ILE A 756 21.28 8.69 -36.81
N ARG A 757 22.58 8.50 -37.05
CA ARG A 757 23.14 8.29 -38.40
C ARG A 757 22.48 7.08 -39.07
N ALA A 758 22.31 5.99 -38.35
CA ALA A 758 21.69 4.77 -38.86
C ALA A 758 20.15 4.86 -39.00
N GLY A 759 19.51 5.96 -38.57
CA GLY A 759 18.05 6.13 -38.66
C GLY A 759 17.28 5.53 -37.49
N TRP A 760 17.92 5.33 -36.34
CA TRP A 760 17.21 4.99 -35.10
C TRP A 760 16.59 6.23 -34.46
N ASP A 761 15.42 6.04 -33.89
CA ASP A 761 14.72 7.00 -33.04
C ASP A 761 15.38 7.03 -31.64
N TRP A 762 16.10 8.11 -31.34
CA TRP A 762 16.87 8.31 -30.11
C TRP A 762 16.02 9.02 -29.04
N ARG A 763 15.69 8.29 -27.96
CA ARG A 763 14.65 8.65 -27.00
C ARG A 763 15.18 9.13 -25.65
N GLU A 764 14.27 9.72 -24.87
CA GLU A 764 14.49 10.03 -23.45
C GLU A 764 14.34 8.77 -22.57
N ALA A 765 14.81 8.84 -21.32
CA ALA A 765 14.81 7.67 -20.44
C ALA A 765 13.42 7.26 -19.92
N GLY A 766 13.20 5.95 -19.72
CA GLY A 766 11.98 5.40 -19.13
C GLY A 766 11.65 3.97 -19.59
N CYS A 767 10.60 3.38 -19.03
CA CYS A 767 10.25 1.97 -19.29
C CYS A 767 9.71 1.72 -20.72
N SER A 768 9.07 2.72 -21.33
CA SER A 768 8.59 2.69 -22.74
C SER A 768 7.83 1.39 -23.07
N MET A 769 8.10 0.77 -24.23
CA MET A 769 7.51 -0.48 -24.70
C MET A 769 7.75 -1.70 -23.78
N CYS A 770 8.65 -1.67 -22.79
CA CYS A 770 8.88 -2.82 -21.89
C CYS A 770 7.69 -3.09 -20.95
N LEU A 771 6.94 -2.03 -20.64
CA LEU A 771 5.66 -2.10 -19.95
C LEU A 771 4.50 -1.77 -20.88
N GLY A 772 4.67 -0.81 -21.80
CA GLY A 772 3.64 -0.45 -22.78
C GLY A 772 2.33 0.04 -22.15
N MET A 773 2.40 0.68 -20.97
CA MET A 773 1.29 1.49 -20.41
C MET A 773 1.25 2.86 -21.06
N ASN A 774 2.41 3.49 -21.24
CA ASN A 774 2.61 4.71 -22.02
C ASN A 774 2.33 4.49 -23.53
N PRO A 775 2.25 5.55 -24.35
CA PRO A 775 1.94 5.43 -25.79
C PRO A 775 3.07 4.92 -26.70
N ASP A 776 4.20 4.44 -26.18
CA ASP A 776 5.17 3.70 -26.98
C ASP A 776 4.79 2.21 -26.97
N GLN A 777 4.11 1.76 -28.03
CA GLN A 777 3.52 0.42 -28.11
C GLN A 777 3.67 -0.22 -29.50
N LEU A 778 3.35 -1.52 -29.56
CA LEU A 778 3.11 -2.25 -30.81
C LEU A 778 1.65 -2.13 -31.27
N SER A 779 1.46 -1.99 -32.59
CA SER A 779 0.16 -2.18 -33.24
C SER A 779 -0.19 -3.68 -33.35
N PRO A 780 -1.48 -4.03 -33.51
CA PRO A 780 -1.88 -5.42 -33.69
C PRO A 780 -1.15 -6.09 -34.88
N LYS A 781 -0.60 -7.28 -34.65
CA LYS A 781 0.18 -8.12 -35.59
C LYS A 781 1.58 -7.59 -35.93
N GLU A 782 1.95 -6.37 -35.54
CA GLU A 782 3.30 -5.81 -35.69
C GLU A 782 4.32 -6.64 -34.89
N ARG A 783 5.48 -6.95 -35.49
CA ARG A 783 6.51 -7.78 -34.88
C ARG A 783 7.74 -6.98 -34.45
N CYS A 784 8.10 -7.14 -33.19
CA CYS A 784 9.26 -6.52 -32.56
C CYS A 784 10.42 -7.49 -32.34
N ALA A 785 11.64 -7.03 -32.64
CA ALA A 785 12.85 -7.52 -31.98
C ALA A 785 13.13 -6.64 -30.75
N SER A 786 13.04 -7.18 -29.55
CA SER A 786 13.06 -6.42 -28.29
C SER A 786 14.14 -6.90 -27.32
N THR A 787 14.81 -5.96 -26.65
CA THR A 787 15.70 -6.24 -25.51
C THR A 787 15.00 -6.25 -24.15
N SER A 788 13.65 -6.14 -24.11
CA SER A 788 12.84 -6.32 -22.90
C SER A 788 13.03 -7.70 -22.26
N ASN A 789 12.49 -7.89 -21.07
CA ASN A 789 12.47 -9.18 -20.37
C ASN A 789 11.21 -10.03 -20.64
N ARG A 790 10.09 -9.41 -21.06
CA ARG A 790 8.80 -10.10 -21.28
C ARG A 790 8.25 -9.94 -22.69
N ASN A 791 7.69 -11.03 -23.21
CA ASN A 791 6.99 -11.17 -24.50
C ASN A 791 5.56 -11.75 -24.37
N PHE A 792 4.97 -11.72 -23.17
CA PHE A 792 3.59 -12.17 -22.92
C PHE A 792 2.58 -11.48 -23.84
N GLU A 793 1.46 -12.16 -24.10
CA GLU A 793 0.44 -11.69 -25.04
C GLU A 793 -0.11 -10.30 -24.63
N GLY A 794 0.01 -9.31 -25.51
CA GLY A 794 -0.42 -7.94 -25.26
C GLY A 794 0.60 -7.04 -24.52
N ARG A 795 1.71 -7.61 -24.00
CA ARG A 795 2.67 -6.90 -23.14
C ARG A 795 3.19 -5.60 -23.72
N GLN A 796 3.77 -5.63 -24.93
CA GLN A 796 4.28 -4.42 -25.60
C GLN A 796 3.21 -3.66 -26.39
N GLY A 797 2.00 -4.18 -26.52
CA GLY A 797 0.89 -3.61 -27.30
C GLY A 797 -0.15 -4.67 -27.64
N ALA A 798 -1.43 -4.29 -27.76
CA ALA A 798 -2.52 -5.25 -27.97
C ALA A 798 -2.35 -6.01 -29.30
N GLY A 799 -2.20 -7.34 -29.23
CA GLY A 799 -1.92 -8.19 -30.40
C GLY A 799 -0.53 -8.02 -31.03
N GLY A 800 0.38 -7.27 -30.40
CA GLY A 800 1.76 -7.09 -30.86
C GLY A 800 2.66 -8.28 -30.54
N ARG A 801 3.60 -8.61 -31.42
CA ARG A 801 4.36 -9.87 -31.41
C ARG A 801 5.82 -9.64 -31.05
N THR A 802 6.27 -10.13 -29.90
CA THR A 802 7.59 -9.77 -29.35
C THR A 802 8.55 -10.95 -29.37
N HIS A 803 9.72 -10.77 -29.98
CA HIS A 803 10.88 -11.66 -29.85
C HIS A 803 11.87 -11.04 -28.86
N LEU A 804 12.31 -11.81 -27.86
CA LEU A 804 13.32 -11.39 -26.88
C LEU A 804 14.70 -11.82 -27.33
N LEU A 805 15.67 -10.90 -27.29
CA LEU A 805 17.05 -11.12 -27.72
C LEU A 805 18.01 -10.06 -27.15
N SER A 806 19.32 -10.21 -27.39
CA SER A 806 20.36 -9.30 -26.92
C SER A 806 20.46 -7.98 -27.72
N PRO A 807 21.00 -6.90 -27.13
CA PRO A 807 21.21 -5.60 -27.82
C PRO A 807 21.95 -5.71 -29.15
N ALA A 808 22.96 -6.59 -29.22
CA ALA A 808 23.76 -6.78 -30.41
C ALA A 808 22.97 -7.49 -31.53
N MET A 809 22.12 -8.46 -31.19
CA MET A 809 21.17 -9.04 -32.17
C MET A 809 20.02 -8.10 -32.52
N ALA A 810 19.59 -7.21 -31.61
CA ALA A 810 18.58 -6.20 -31.92
C ALA A 810 19.13 -5.21 -32.95
N ALA A 811 20.39 -4.79 -32.79
CA ALA A 811 21.11 -4.03 -33.80
C ALA A 811 21.24 -4.79 -35.14
N ALA A 812 21.62 -6.07 -35.11
CA ALA A 812 21.70 -6.90 -36.32
C ALA A 812 20.33 -7.01 -37.03
N ALA A 813 19.24 -7.11 -36.28
CA ALA A 813 17.88 -7.16 -36.83
C ALA A 813 17.45 -5.81 -37.44
N ALA A 814 17.76 -4.69 -36.78
CA ALA A 814 17.49 -3.35 -37.31
C ALA A 814 18.23 -3.06 -38.61
N MET A 815 19.45 -3.57 -38.80
CA MET A 815 20.23 -3.38 -40.03
C MET A 815 19.84 -4.34 -41.17
N THR A 816 18.93 -5.30 -40.93
CA THR A 816 18.56 -6.34 -41.92
C THR A 816 17.05 -6.50 -42.14
N GLY A 817 16.21 -5.91 -41.29
CA GLY A 817 14.75 -6.05 -41.33
C GLY A 817 14.23 -7.45 -40.98
N LYS A 818 15.07 -8.31 -40.39
CA LYS A 818 14.71 -9.66 -39.94
C LYS A 818 15.61 -10.11 -38.79
N LEU A 819 15.14 -11.05 -37.96
CA LEU A 819 15.97 -11.63 -36.91
C LEU A 819 17.27 -12.18 -37.53
N THR A 820 18.44 -11.84 -36.99
CA THR A 820 19.73 -12.12 -37.61
C THR A 820 20.79 -12.46 -36.57
N ASP A 821 21.57 -13.52 -36.84
CA ASP A 821 22.74 -13.88 -36.04
C ASP A 821 23.80 -12.76 -36.08
N VAL A 822 24.05 -12.13 -34.93
CA VAL A 822 24.98 -11.01 -34.79
C VAL A 822 26.40 -11.34 -35.24
N ARG A 823 26.83 -12.60 -35.17
CA ARG A 823 28.19 -13.03 -35.53
C ARG A 823 28.53 -12.76 -37.01
N LYS A 824 27.51 -12.60 -37.85
CA LYS A 824 27.63 -12.16 -39.25
C LYS A 824 28.20 -10.75 -39.41
N PHE A 825 28.01 -9.88 -38.42
CA PHE A 825 28.61 -8.54 -38.37
C PHE A 825 29.98 -8.52 -37.68
N MET A 826 30.31 -9.53 -36.89
CA MET A 826 31.56 -9.58 -36.12
C MET A 826 32.70 -10.23 -36.93
N SER A 827 32.38 -11.19 -37.80
CA SER A 827 33.33 -11.91 -38.68
C SER A 827 33.79 -11.14 -39.94
N GLY A 828 33.69 -9.80 -39.94
CA GLY A 828 34.01 -8.92 -41.08
C GLY A 828 35.50 -8.61 -41.25
N LYS A 829 35.98 -8.47 -42.49
CA LYS A 829 37.41 -8.27 -42.82
C LYS A 829 37.91 -6.81 -42.81
N ASP A 830 37.05 -5.83 -42.51
CA ASP A 830 37.42 -4.41 -42.54
C ASP A 830 38.15 -3.95 -41.27
N THR A 831 39.48 -4.00 -41.33
CA THR A 831 40.37 -3.58 -40.23
C THR A 831 40.14 -2.14 -39.77
N ASN A 832 39.63 -1.27 -40.64
CA ASN A 832 39.34 0.12 -40.33
C ASN A 832 38.18 0.24 -39.33
N TYR A 833 37.07 -0.49 -39.52
CA TYR A 833 35.95 -0.45 -38.57
C TYR A 833 36.29 -1.14 -37.25
N THR A 834 37.09 -2.21 -37.27
CA THR A 834 37.61 -2.84 -36.04
C THR A 834 38.44 -1.83 -35.22
N SER A 835 39.26 -1.01 -35.88
CA SER A 835 40.04 0.04 -35.21
C SER A 835 39.16 1.16 -34.64
N THR A 836 38.11 1.57 -35.36
CA THR A 836 37.12 2.57 -34.89
C THR A 836 36.34 2.07 -33.67
N ILE A 837 36.01 0.77 -33.63
CA ILE A 837 35.37 0.12 -32.48
C ILE A 837 36.32 0.07 -31.27
N ALA A 838 37.61 -0.21 -31.49
CA ALA A 838 38.62 -0.19 -30.44
C ALA A 838 38.94 1.23 -29.93
N SER A 839 38.75 2.26 -30.77
CA SER A 839 38.98 3.67 -30.41
C SER A 839 37.73 4.41 -29.90
N MET A 840 36.65 3.70 -29.55
CA MET A 840 35.49 4.32 -28.91
C MET A 840 35.90 4.91 -27.55
N LYS A 841 35.85 6.25 -27.42
CA LYS A 841 36.09 6.94 -26.15
C LYS A 841 35.06 6.46 -25.14
N GLN A 842 35.51 5.78 -24.09
CA GLN A 842 34.71 5.54 -22.89
C GLN A 842 34.99 6.65 -21.89
N ILE A 843 33.93 7.19 -21.28
CA ILE A 843 33.97 8.26 -20.28
C ILE A 843 33.65 7.66 -18.92
N ASN A 844 34.26 8.17 -17.86
CA ASN A 844 33.98 7.66 -16.51
C ASN A 844 32.55 8.07 -16.10
N PRO A 845 31.65 7.15 -15.74
CA PRO A 845 30.29 7.51 -15.31
C PRO A 845 30.25 8.44 -14.09
N LEU A 846 31.32 8.46 -13.26
CA LEU A 846 31.45 9.41 -12.15
C LEU A 846 31.55 10.87 -12.62
N GLU A 847 31.97 11.15 -13.86
CA GLU A 847 31.98 12.52 -14.43
C GLU A 847 30.56 13.11 -14.56
N PHE A 848 29.52 12.27 -14.56
CA PHE A 848 28.12 12.70 -14.63
C PHE A 848 27.44 12.76 -13.25
N LEU A 849 27.98 12.06 -12.24
CA LEU A 849 27.41 11.96 -10.88
C LEU A 849 27.82 13.14 -9.98
N THR A 850 27.65 14.36 -10.50
CA THR A 850 28.06 15.63 -9.86
C THR A 850 26.94 16.33 -9.07
N ASP A 851 25.74 15.76 -8.99
CA ASP A 851 24.65 16.33 -8.19
C ASP A 851 24.95 16.14 -6.70
N LYS A 852 24.66 17.17 -5.89
CA LYS A 852 24.73 17.02 -4.43
C LYS A 852 23.66 16.02 -3.99
N VAL A 853 24.02 15.07 -3.13
CA VAL A 853 22.98 14.41 -2.32
C VAL A 853 22.44 15.43 -1.34
N LEU A 854 21.12 15.41 -1.18
CA LEU A 854 20.38 16.15 -0.18
C LEU A 854 19.77 15.12 0.78
N PRO A 855 19.55 15.47 2.06
CA PRO A 855 18.66 14.67 2.91
C PRO A 855 17.28 14.51 2.23
N PRO A 856 16.48 13.51 2.63
CA PRO A 856 15.10 13.43 2.18
C PRO A 856 14.39 14.74 2.54
N PRO A 857 13.44 15.23 1.72
CA PRO A 857 12.71 16.43 2.08
C PRO A 857 12.07 16.25 3.45
N ALA A 858 12.10 17.30 4.28
CA ALA A 858 11.30 17.28 5.51
C ALA A 858 9.83 17.11 5.08
N PRO A 859 9.05 16.19 5.69
CA PRO A 859 7.64 15.99 5.35
C PRO A 859 6.91 17.33 5.29
N GLU A 860 6.50 17.73 4.10
CA GLU A 860 5.73 18.95 3.93
C GLU A 860 4.29 18.63 4.34
N GLY A 861 3.88 19.12 5.51
CA GLY A 861 2.47 19.16 5.88
C GLY A 861 1.68 19.74 4.71
N TRP A 862 0.84 18.90 4.11
CA TRP A 862 0.38 19.04 2.73
C TRP A 862 -0.15 20.43 2.42
N LYS A 863 0.32 20.94 1.29
CA LYS A 863 -0.21 22.11 0.61
C LYS A 863 -0.89 21.56 -0.63
N GLY A 864 -2.19 21.74 -0.77
CA GLY A 864 -2.91 21.29 -1.97
C GLY A 864 -2.30 21.87 -3.26
N SER A 865 -2.44 21.25 -4.42
CA SER A 865 -3.45 20.25 -4.79
C SER A 865 -3.17 19.60 -6.16
N PRO A 866 -3.75 18.42 -6.45
CA PRO A 866 -3.76 17.84 -7.79
C PRO A 866 -5.16 17.85 -8.45
N SER A 867 -5.52 18.98 -9.08
CA SER A 867 -6.37 19.04 -10.31
C SER A 867 -7.83 18.49 -10.26
N ASP A 868 -8.81 19.39 -10.44
CA ASP A 868 -10.29 19.18 -10.47
C ASP A 868 -10.87 18.26 -11.56
N THR A 869 -10.25 17.13 -11.88
CA THR A 869 -10.68 16.21 -12.95
C THR A 869 -10.75 14.73 -12.55
N LEU A 870 -10.61 14.42 -11.26
CA LEU A 870 -10.76 13.05 -10.74
C LEU A 870 -12.22 12.76 -10.32
N PRO A 871 -12.84 11.66 -10.81
CA PRO A 871 -14.20 11.30 -10.45
C PRO A 871 -14.25 10.67 -9.05
N LYS A 872 -15.18 11.15 -8.20
CA LYS A 872 -15.37 10.71 -6.79
C LYS A 872 -15.22 9.19 -6.60
N VAL A 873 -14.59 8.80 -5.51
CA VAL A 873 -14.44 7.41 -5.08
C VAL A 873 -15.68 7.00 -4.28
N GLU A 874 -16.24 5.83 -4.57
CA GLU A 874 -17.21 5.16 -3.70
C GLU A 874 -16.43 4.24 -2.75
N GLU A 875 -16.83 4.20 -1.48
CA GLU A 875 -16.00 3.69 -0.40
C GLU A 875 -15.87 2.16 -0.42
N SER A 876 -14.63 1.67 -0.49
CA SER A 876 -14.32 0.26 -0.25
C SER A 876 -14.14 0.02 1.25
N GLN A 877 -15.01 -0.80 1.85
CA GLN A 877 -14.96 -1.16 3.28
C GLN A 877 -13.53 -1.58 3.70
N ALA A 878 -12.94 -0.85 4.65
CA ALA A 878 -11.61 -1.13 5.17
C ALA A 878 -11.68 -2.24 6.22
N GLY A 879 -11.19 -3.42 5.84
CA GLY A 879 -11.15 -4.63 6.66
C GLY A 879 -11.24 -5.88 5.79
N SER A 880 -10.38 -6.87 6.02
CA SER A 880 -10.50 -8.12 5.26
C SER A 880 -11.75 -8.86 5.71
N ARG A 881 -12.63 -9.20 4.77
CA ARG A 881 -13.71 -10.14 5.06
C ARG A 881 -13.10 -11.50 5.44
N THR A 882 -13.71 -12.18 6.40
CA THR A 882 -13.27 -13.48 6.87
C THR A 882 -13.50 -14.55 5.82
N PHE A 883 -12.50 -15.41 5.60
CA PHE A 883 -12.62 -16.59 4.75
C PHE A 883 -12.70 -17.83 5.64
N THR A 884 -13.88 -18.41 5.78
CA THR A 884 -14.11 -19.62 6.60
C THR A 884 -14.44 -20.83 5.71
N VAL A 885 -15.65 -20.84 5.14
CA VAL A 885 -16.11 -21.85 4.16
C VAL A 885 -16.70 -21.15 2.96
N LEU A 886 -16.18 -21.45 1.77
CA LEU A 886 -16.68 -20.95 0.49
C LEU A 886 -17.31 -22.10 -0.29
N LYS A 887 -18.60 -22.01 -0.62
CA LYS A 887 -19.30 -22.99 -1.45
C LYS A 887 -19.95 -22.30 -2.66
N GLY A 888 -19.94 -22.97 -3.80
CA GLY A 888 -20.75 -22.57 -4.96
C GLY A 888 -20.19 -23.02 -6.30
N ILE A 889 -20.53 -22.26 -7.34
CA ILE A 889 -20.17 -22.53 -8.74
C ILE A 889 -18.67 -22.31 -8.95
N ALA A 890 -18.02 -23.32 -9.54
CA ALA A 890 -16.62 -23.26 -9.94
C ALA A 890 -16.47 -23.08 -11.46
N ALA A 891 -15.59 -22.17 -11.89
CA ALA A 891 -15.25 -21.97 -13.29
C ALA A 891 -14.02 -22.82 -13.68
N PRO A 892 -14.13 -23.73 -14.66
CA PRO A 892 -13.01 -24.54 -15.14
C PRO A 892 -12.10 -23.79 -16.13
N LEU A 893 -10.77 -23.81 -15.89
CA LEU A 893 -9.77 -23.16 -16.74
C LEU A 893 -8.58 -24.10 -17.04
N SER A 894 -8.33 -24.38 -18.32
CA SER A 894 -7.26 -25.30 -18.76
C SER A 894 -6.12 -24.56 -19.48
N ILE A 895 -5.44 -23.66 -18.76
CA ILE A 895 -4.31 -22.86 -19.26
C ILE A 895 -3.14 -22.96 -18.27
N GLU A 896 -1.93 -23.23 -18.77
CA GLU A 896 -0.67 -23.15 -18.00
C GLU A 896 -0.02 -21.77 -18.14
N ASN A 897 0.73 -21.34 -17.12
CA ASN A 897 1.37 -20.02 -17.05
C ASN A 897 0.35 -18.89 -17.32
N VAL A 898 -0.75 -18.89 -16.56
CA VAL A 898 -1.74 -17.80 -16.58
C VAL A 898 -1.10 -16.58 -15.93
N ASP A 899 -0.46 -15.76 -16.76
CA ASP A 899 0.31 -14.61 -16.31
C ASP A 899 -0.59 -13.42 -15.91
N THR A 900 -0.03 -12.49 -15.14
CA THR A 900 -0.77 -11.30 -14.66
C THR A 900 -1.15 -10.28 -15.75
N ASP A 901 -0.49 -10.27 -16.92
CA ASP A 901 -0.93 -9.47 -18.08
C ASP A 901 -2.14 -10.14 -18.76
N MET A 902 -2.29 -11.47 -18.67
CA MET A 902 -3.49 -12.22 -19.06
C MET A 902 -4.66 -12.05 -18.07
N ILE A 903 -4.39 -12.03 -16.76
CA ILE A 903 -5.42 -11.81 -15.71
C ILE A 903 -5.96 -10.38 -15.78
N ILE A 904 -5.09 -9.37 -15.83
CA ILE A 904 -5.49 -7.97 -16.04
C ILE A 904 -4.50 -7.23 -16.95
N PRO A 905 -4.88 -6.96 -18.21
CA PRO A 905 -4.03 -6.25 -19.17
C PRO A 905 -3.60 -4.87 -18.71
N LYS A 906 -2.35 -4.50 -19.03
CA LYS A 906 -1.67 -3.29 -18.52
C LYS A 906 -2.41 -1.96 -18.71
N GLN A 907 -3.31 -1.83 -19.68
CA GLN A 907 -4.07 -0.58 -19.89
C GLN A 907 -4.98 -0.24 -18.70
N PHE A 908 -5.41 -1.22 -17.90
CA PHE A 908 -6.28 -1.03 -16.74
C PHE A 908 -5.53 -0.68 -15.44
N LEU A 909 -4.20 -0.45 -15.51
CA LEU A 909 -3.34 -0.17 -14.35
C LEU A 909 -3.05 1.34 -14.15
N LYS A 910 -3.69 2.19 -14.95
CA LYS A 910 -3.61 3.66 -14.85
C LYS A 910 -4.56 4.24 -13.80
N THR A 911 -5.55 3.45 -13.36
CA THR A 911 -6.47 3.82 -12.30
C THR A 911 -5.75 3.88 -10.95
N ILE A 912 -6.23 4.79 -10.09
CA ILE A 912 -5.86 4.86 -8.67
C ILE A 912 -6.90 4.15 -7.78
N LYS A 913 -7.97 3.59 -8.36
CA LYS A 913 -9.06 2.91 -7.63
C LYS A 913 -8.77 1.41 -7.51
N ARG A 914 -8.95 0.85 -6.30
CA ARG A 914 -8.83 -0.59 -6.01
C ARG A 914 -10.06 -1.40 -6.51
N THR A 915 -11.12 -0.72 -7.01
CA THR A 915 -12.42 -1.30 -7.41
C THR A 915 -12.85 -0.87 -8.82
N GLY A 916 -13.79 -1.63 -9.41
CA GLY A 916 -14.28 -1.46 -10.77
C GLY A 916 -13.61 -2.38 -11.81
N LEU A 917 -12.83 -3.36 -11.35
CA LEU A 917 -11.90 -4.13 -12.18
C LEU A 917 -12.46 -5.46 -12.74
N LYS A 918 -13.69 -5.85 -12.36
CA LYS A 918 -14.36 -7.07 -12.84
C LYS A 918 -14.46 -7.19 -14.38
N ASP A 919 -14.52 -6.06 -15.08
CA ASP A 919 -14.67 -6.01 -16.54
C ASP A 919 -13.30 -5.97 -17.25
N ALA A 920 -12.23 -5.68 -16.50
CA ALA A 920 -10.84 -5.83 -16.93
C ALA A 920 -10.30 -7.26 -16.72
N LEU A 921 -10.89 -8.04 -15.79
CA LEU A 921 -10.54 -9.44 -15.54
C LEU A 921 -10.62 -10.27 -16.81
N PHE A 922 -9.51 -10.90 -17.21
CA PHE A 922 -9.36 -11.71 -18.42
C PHE A 922 -9.86 -11.02 -19.70
N TYR A 923 -9.81 -9.69 -19.77
CA TYR A 923 -10.39 -8.89 -20.87
C TYR A 923 -10.00 -9.40 -22.26
N ALA A 924 -8.72 -9.67 -22.51
CA ALA A 924 -8.22 -10.15 -23.81
C ALA A 924 -8.64 -11.59 -24.17
N LEU A 925 -9.21 -12.35 -23.23
CA LEU A 925 -9.85 -13.64 -23.49
C LEU A 925 -11.38 -13.52 -23.58
N ARG A 926 -12.00 -12.61 -22.81
CA ARG A 926 -13.45 -12.38 -22.73
C ARG A 926 -14.02 -11.48 -23.81
N LYS A 927 -13.21 -10.58 -24.38
CA LYS A 927 -13.62 -9.62 -25.40
C LYS A 927 -12.82 -9.83 -26.69
N ASP A 928 -13.52 -9.85 -27.81
CA ASP A 928 -12.85 -9.81 -29.12
C ASP A 928 -12.21 -8.42 -29.33
N PRO A 929 -10.90 -8.33 -29.62
CA PRO A 929 -10.17 -7.06 -29.66
C PRO A 929 -10.42 -6.22 -30.92
N ALA A 930 -11.30 -6.67 -31.84
CA ALA A 930 -11.69 -5.92 -33.04
C ALA A 930 -13.17 -5.51 -33.04
N THR A 931 -14.01 -6.14 -32.22
CA THR A 931 -15.47 -5.92 -32.19
C THR A 931 -16.05 -5.65 -30.80
N GLU A 932 -15.26 -5.80 -29.72
CA GLU A 932 -15.68 -5.71 -28.30
C GLU A 932 -16.84 -6.64 -27.89
N ALA A 933 -17.21 -7.57 -28.77
CA ALA A 933 -18.18 -8.62 -28.49
C ALA A 933 -17.66 -9.59 -27.44
N ASP A 934 -18.57 -10.14 -26.63
CA ASP A 934 -18.23 -11.22 -25.70
C ASP A 934 -17.85 -12.49 -26.47
N THR A 935 -16.69 -13.03 -26.15
CA THR A 935 -16.21 -14.31 -26.67
C THR A 935 -16.91 -15.47 -25.94
N ASP A 936 -16.77 -16.67 -26.48
CA ASP A 936 -17.19 -17.92 -25.83
C ASP A 936 -16.22 -18.39 -24.71
N PHE A 937 -15.55 -17.45 -24.02
CA PHE A 937 -14.70 -17.75 -22.86
C PHE A 937 -15.53 -18.13 -21.62
N ILE A 938 -14.98 -18.99 -20.77
CA ILE A 938 -15.74 -19.64 -19.68
C ILE A 938 -16.47 -18.65 -18.76
N LEU A 939 -15.82 -17.55 -18.35
CA LEU A 939 -16.42 -16.54 -17.46
C LEU A 939 -17.50 -15.65 -18.12
N ASN A 940 -17.75 -15.78 -19.42
CA ASN A 940 -18.88 -15.12 -20.07
C ASN A 940 -20.14 -16.02 -20.11
N ARG A 941 -20.01 -17.33 -19.87
CA ARG A 941 -21.11 -18.30 -19.94
C ARG A 941 -21.85 -18.40 -18.61
N GLU A 942 -23.17 -18.44 -18.62
CA GLU A 942 -23.95 -18.92 -17.48
C GLU A 942 -23.66 -20.43 -17.25
N PRO A 943 -23.53 -20.91 -16.00
CA PRO A 943 -23.59 -20.17 -14.72
C PRO A 943 -22.23 -19.61 -14.25
N TYR A 944 -21.15 -19.89 -15.00
CA TYR A 944 -19.76 -19.55 -14.66
C TYR A 944 -19.48 -18.04 -14.59
N ASN A 945 -20.30 -17.21 -15.21
CA ASN A 945 -20.31 -15.75 -15.07
C ASN A 945 -20.66 -15.27 -13.64
N LYS A 946 -20.99 -16.18 -12.72
CA LYS A 946 -21.21 -15.95 -11.28
C LYS A 946 -20.33 -16.87 -10.41
N ALA A 947 -19.26 -17.44 -10.98
CA ALA A 947 -18.39 -18.37 -10.25
C ALA A 947 -17.64 -17.69 -9.11
N CYS A 948 -17.67 -18.31 -7.93
CA CYS A 948 -16.91 -17.86 -6.76
C CYS A 948 -15.56 -18.60 -6.60
N ILE A 949 -15.38 -19.71 -7.33
CA ILE A 949 -14.16 -20.53 -7.35
C ILE A 949 -13.65 -20.60 -8.79
N LEU A 950 -12.34 -20.51 -9.00
CA LEU A 950 -11.68 -20.79 -10.28
C LEU A 950 -10.85 -22.08 -10.16
N VAL A 951 -11.08 -23.08 -11.00
CA VAL A 951 -10.37 -24.37 -10.98
C VAL A 951 -9.46 -24.49 -12.20
N CYS A 952 -8.16 -24.39 -11.96
CA CYS A 952 -7.11 -24.44 -12.97
C CYS A 952 -6.47 -25.84 -13.02
N THR A 953 -6.35 -26.44 -14.21
CA THR A 953 -5.55 -27.67 -14.41
C THR A 953 -4.09 -27.37 -14.74
N GLY A 954 -3.81 -26.15 -15.21
CA GLY A 954 -2.48 -25.69 -15.57
C GLY A 954 -1.71 -25.08 -14.39
N ALA A 955 -0.40 -25.35 -14.34
CA ALA A 955 0.50 -24.87 -13.31
C ALA A 955 0.95 -23.41 -13.51
N ASN A 956 1.59 -22.85 -12.48
CA ASN A 956 2.19 -21.51 -12.45
C ASN A 956 1.17 -20.37 -12.68
N PHE A 957 0.07 -20.39 -11.93
CA PHE A 957 -0.96 -19.36 -12.00
C PHE A 957 -0.48 -18.05 -11.37
N GLY A 958 -0.74 -16.91 -12.03
CA GLY A 958 -0.39 -15.57 -11.55
C GLY A 958 1.06 -15.14 -11.81
N CYS A 959 1.75 -15.73 -12.79
CA CYS A 959 3.16 -15.43 -13.03
C CYS A 959 3.43 -14.03 -13.66
N GLY A 960 4.68 -13.56 -13.52
CA GLY A 960 5.13 -12.29 -14.09
C GLY A 960 5.11 -11.09 -13.14
N SER A 961 4.12 -10.21 -13.29
CA SER A 961 4.10 -8.87 -12.70
C SER A 961 3.62 -8.88 -11.25
N SER A 962 4.19 -8.02 -10.40
CA SER A 962 3.79 -7.78 -9.00
C SER A 962 2.39 -7.16 -8.80
N ARG A 963 1.58 -7.00 -9.86
CA ARG A 963 0.39 -6.15 -9.86
C ARG A 963 -0.73 -6.72 -8.97
N GLU A 964 -1.10 -5.96 -7.96
CA GLU A 964 -2.18 -6.34 -7.04
C GLU A 964 -3.59 -6.14 -7.63
N HIS A 965 -3.68 -5.37 -8.71
CA HIS A 965 -4.83 -5.31 -9.61
C HIS A 965 -5.30 -6.70 -10.10
N ALA A 966 -4.43 -7.72 -10.14
CA ALA A 966 -4.79 -9.07 -10.57
C ALA A 966 -5.75 -9.76 -9.58
N PRO A 967 -5.42 -9.95 -8.28
CA PRO A 967 -6.40 -10.40 -7.30
C PRO A 967 -7.58 -9.43 -7.12
N TRP A 968 -7.40 -8.09 -7.23
CA TRP A 968 -8.54 -7.16 -7.18
C TRP A 968 -9.57 -7.43 -8.29
N SER A 969 -9.14 -7.65 -9.53
CA SER A 969 -10.05 -7.96 -10.65
C SER A 969 -10.80 -9.30 -10.50
N LEU A 970 -10.15 -10.30 -9.89
CA LEU A 970 -10.78 -11.58 -9.52
C LEU A 970 -11.83 -11.37 -8.41
N LYS A 971 -11.48 -10.61 -7.36
CA LYS A 971 -12.34 -10.29 -6.22
C LYS A 971 -13.59 -9.52 -6.63
N ASP A 972 -13.42 -8.48 -7.45
CA ASP A 972 -14.50 -7.64 -7.99
C ASP A 972 -15.47 -8.42 -8.89
N PHE A 973 -14.99 -9.48 -9.57
CA PHE A 973 -15.84 -10.40 -10.34
C PHE A 973 -16.62 -11.37 -9.44
N GLY A 974 -16.16 -11.60 -8.21
CA GLY A 974 -16.77 -12.50 -7.23
C GLY A 974 -15.96 -13.77 -6.94
N ILE A 975 -14.83 -13.99 -7.61
CA ILE A 975 -13.93 -15.12 -7.33
C ILE A 975 -13.19 -14.85 -6.02
N GLN A 976 -13.34 -15.75 -5.05
CA GLN A 976 -12.70 -15.66 -3.73
C GLN A 976 -11.67 -16.78 -3.51
N CYS A 977 -11.75 -17.88 -4.26
CA CYS A 977 -10.78 -18.98 -4.21
C CYS A 977 -10.30 -19.35 -5.63
N ILE A 978 -9.00 -19.60 -5.76
CA ILE A 978 -8.41 -20.17 -6.97
C ILE A 978 -7.77 -21.50 -6.56
N ILE A 979 -8.10 -22.58 -7.26
CA ILE A 979 -7.54 -23.91 -7.07
C ILE A 979 -6.61 -24.20 -8.26
N ALA A 980 -5.33 -24.45 -8.03
CA ALA A 980 -4.34 -24.72 -9.10
C ALA A 980 -3.20 -25.65 -8.63
N PRO A 981 -2.45 -26.30 -9.55
CA PRO A 981 -1.31 -27.13 -9.19
C PRO A 981 -0.14 -26.34 -8.58
N SER A 982 0.03 -25.07 -8.97
CA SER A 982 0.99 -24.14 -8.38
C SER A 982 0.69 -22.69 -8.73
N PHE A 983 1.20 -21.78 -7.90
CA PHE A 983 1.06 -20.32 -8.05
C PHE A 983 2.44 -19.66 -8.06
N ALA A 984 2.55 -18.54 -8.76
CA ALA A 984 3.68 -17.64 -8.59
C ALA A 984 3.62 -16.92 -7.23
N GLU A 985 4.77 -16.72 -6.60
CA GLU A 985 4.86 -16.37 -5.18
C GLU A 985 4.24 -14.99 -4.85
N ILE A 986 4.52 -13.96 -5.66
CA ILE A 986 3.95 -12.61 -5.45
C ILE A 986 2.43 -12.65 -5.57
N PHE A 987 1.89 -13.27 -6.62
CA PHE A 987 0.45 -13.39 -6.79
C PHE A 987 -0.20 -14.18 -5.64
N ARG A 988 0.44 -15.25 -5.15
CA ARG A 988 -0.03 -16.00 -3.98
C ARG A 988 -0.11 -15.12 -2.73
N THR A 989 0.92 -14.31 -2.45
CA THR A 989 0.92 -13.39 -1.29
C THR A 989 -0.14 -12.31 -1.44
N ASN A 990 -0.17 -11.60 -2.56
CA ASN A 990 -1.15 -10.56 -2.88
C ASN A 990 -2.60 -11.09 -2.76
N THR A 991 -2.86 -12.32 -3.21
CA THR A 991 -4.19 -12.95 -3.10
C THR A 991 -4.62 -13.11 -1.65
N MET A 992 -3.74 -13.61 -0.77
CA MET A 992 -4.06 -13.78 0.65
C MET A 992 -4.20 -12.45 1.40
N GLN A 993 -3.39 -11.44 1.09
CA GLN A 993 -3.54 -10.09 1.67
C GLN A 993 -4.87 -9.43 1.29
N ASN A 994 -5.47 -9.82 0.16
CA ASN A 994 -6.79 -9.34 -0.25
C ASN A 994 -7.96 -10.19 0.27
N GLY A 995 -7.74 -11.09 1.24
CA GLY A 995 -8.81 -11.89 1.82
C GLY A 995 -9.29 -13.05 0.93
N MET A 996 -8.45 -13.52 0.01
CA MET A 996 -8.75 -14.59 -0.94
C MET A 996 -7.84 -15.81 -0.74
N LEU A 997 -8.29 -16.98 -1.18
CA LEU A 997 -7.57 -18.24 -0.99
C LEU A 997 -6.94 -18.79 -2.29
N PRO A 998 -5.60 -18.76 -2.44
CA PRO A 998 -4.88 -19.52 -3.45
C PRO A 998 -4.62 -20.96 -2.94
N CYS A 999 -5.53 -21.86 -3.26
CA CYS A 999 -5.51 -23.27 -2.86
C CYS A 999 -4.65 -24.11 -3.81
N ALA A 1000 -3.57 -24.70 -3.30
CA ALA A 1000 -2.69 -25.59 -4.07
C ALA A 1000 -3.03 -27.06 -3.82
N LEU A 1001 -3.25 -27.83 -4.88
CA LEU A 1001 -3.52 -29.27 -4.89
C LEU A 1001 -2.62 -29.99 -5.91
N SER A 1002 -2.67 -31.32 -6.01
CA SER A 1002 -2.03 -32.05 -7.12
C SER A 1002 -2.71 -31.76 -8.46
N ARG A 1003 -2.00 -31.99 -9.57
CA ARG A 1003 -2.56 -31.84 -10.93
C ARG A 1003 -3.71 -32.83 -11.14
N GLU A 1004 -3.62 -34.00 -10.53
CA GLU A 1004 -4.61 -35.07 -10.54
C GLU A 1004 -5.90 -34.63 -9.85
N GLU A 1005 -5.82 -34.05 -8.66
CA GLU A 1005 -6.96 -33.45 -7.94
C GLU A 1005 -7.56 -32.27 -8.71
N CYS A 1006 -6.73 -31.36 -9.23
CA CYS A 1006 -7.18 -30.26 -10.09
C CYS A 1006 -7.95 -30.75 -11.33
N ASN A 1007 -7.48 -31.84 -11.97
CA ASN A 1007 -8.17 -32.45 -13.10
C ASN A 1007 -9.52 -33.06 -12.71
N ILE A 1008 -9.64 -33.67 -11.53
CA ILE A 1008 -10.90 -34.21 -11.01
C ILE A 1008 -11.90 -33.07 -10.74
N LEU A 1009 -11.48 -32.02 -10.03
CA LEU A 1009 -12.31 -30.86 -9.75
C LEU A 1009 -12.71 -30.09 -11.01
N PHE A 1010 -11.85 -30.06 -12.04
CA PHE A 1010 -12.17 -29.47 -13.34
C PHE A 1010 -13.31 -30.21 -14.05
N GLN A 1011 -13.40 -31.54 -13.93
CA GLN A 1011 -14.53 -32.31 -14.50
C GLN A 1011 -15.84 -32.03 -13.73
N ASP A 1012 -15.79 -31.86 -12.41
CA ASP A 1012 -16.97 -31.49 -11.62
C ASP A 1012 -17.44 -30.06 -11.94
N ALA A 1013 -16.50 -29.12 -12.05
CA ALA A 1013 -16.77 -27.76 -12.49
C ALA A 1013 -17.40 -27.74 -13.90
N MET A 1014 -16.85 -28.51 -14.86
CA MET A 1014 -17.44 -28.65 -16.20
C MET A 1014 -18.83 -29.31 -16.21
N ALA A 1015 -19.14 -30.12 -15.20
CA ALA A 1015 -20.48 -30.69 -14.97
C ALA A 1015 -21.41 -29.76 -14.18
N CYS A 1016 -21.03 -28.50 -13.95
CA CYS A 1016 -21.76 -27.48 -13.18
C CYS A 1016 -22.05 -27.88 -11.72
N LYS A 1017 -21.25 -28.76 -11.11
CA LYS A 1017 -21.41 -29.13 -9.70
C LYS A 1017 -20.87 -28.05 -8.78
N GLU A 1018 -21.40 -28.00 -7.56
CA GLU A 1018 -20.83 -27.15 -6.51
C GLU A 1018 -19.52 -27.74 -5.95
N ILE A 1019 -18.58 -26.86 -5.65
CA ILE A 1019 -17.36 -27.17 -4.89
C ILE A 1019 -17.43 -26.38 -3.57
N GLU A 1020 -17.01 -27.01 -2.49
CA GLU A 1020 -16.89 -26.41 -1.15
C GLU A 1020 -15.42 -26.36 -0.73
N VAL A 1021 -14.97 -25.24 -0.19
CA VAL A 1021 -13.58 -25.03 0.27
C VAL A 1021 -13.62 -24.51 1.70
N ASP A 1022 -13.14 -25.34 2.63
CA ASP A 1022 -13.12 -25.10 4.07
C ASP A 1022 -11.68 -24.77 4.50
N LEU A 1023 -11.41 -23.50 4.82
CA LEU A 1023 -10.08 -23.04 5.23
C LEU A 1023 -9.75 -23.41 6.68
N GLU A 1024 -10.78 -23.61 7.52
CA GLU A 1024 -10.55 -24.04 8.89
C GLU A 1024 -10.00 -25.47 8.91
N LYS A 1025 -10.63 -26.39 8.17
CA LYS A 1025 -10.22 -27.80 8.07
C LYS A 1025 -9.13 -28.04 7.01
N GLN A 1026 -8.92 -27.06 6.13
CA GLN A 1026 -8.03 -27.12 4.95
C GLN A 1026 -8.42 -28.24 3.99
N GLU A 1027 -9.72 -28.29 3.69
CA GLU A 1027 -10.38 -29.33 2.90
C GLU A 1027 -11.12 -28.73 1.70
N VAL A 1028 -10.93 -29.31 0.51
CA VAL A 1028 -11.82 -29.09 -0.64
C VAL A 1028 -12.75 -30.30 -0.74
N ARG A 1029 -14.06 -30.05 -0.76
CA ARG A 1029 -15.09 -31.10 -0.73
C ARG A 1029 -15.90 -31.09 -2.02
N ARG A 1030 -16.11 -32.29 -2.54
CA ARG A 1030 -16.88 -32.59 -3.74
C ARG A 1030 -18.32 -32.93 -3.38
N GLU A 1031 -19.26 -32.72 -4.31
CA GLU A 1031 -20.68 -33.07 -4.14
C GLU A 1031 -20.93 -34.56 -3.79
N ASN A 1032 -20.03 -35.47 -4.20
CA ASN A 1032 -20.09 -36.89 -3.84
C ASN A 1032 -19.61 -37.21 -2.41
N GLY A 1033 -19.23 -36.21 -1.60
CA GLY A 1033 -18.72 -36.38 -0.24
C GLY A 1033 -17.22 -36.71 -0.13
N GLU A 1034 -16.51 -36.75 -1.26
CA GLU A 1034 -15.06 -36.96 -1.29
C GLU A 1034 -14.29 -35.66 -0.94
N VAL A 1035 -13.14 -35.82 -0.28
CA VAL A 1035 -12.39 -34.71 0.34
C VAL A 1035 -10.92 -34.73 -0.08
N MET A 1036 -10.46 -33.62 -0.64
CA MET A 1036 -9.06 -33.33 -0.97
C MET A 1036 -8.48 -32.39 0.09
N LYS A 1037 -7.17 -32.44 0.36
CA LYS A 1037 -6.54 -31.65 1.43
C LYS A 1037 -5.46 -30.73 0.90
N PHE A 1038 -5.47 -29.49 1.36
CA PHE A 1038 -4.47 -28.47 1.05
C PHE A 1038 -3.73 -28.01 2.31
N ALA A 1039 -2.76 -27.10 2.15
CA ALA A 1039 -2.02 -26.53 3.26
C ALA A 1039 -1.84 -25.01 3.08
N VAL A 1040 -2.20 -24.25 4.12
CA VAL A 1040 -1.91 -22.83 4.31
C VAL A 1040 -1.09 -22.70 5.59
N ASP A 1041 -0.12 -21.80 5.61
CA ASP A 1041 0.66 -21.52 6.80
C ASP A 1041 -0.22 -20.92 7.92
N SER A 1042 0.15 -21.20 9.17
CA SER A 1042 -0.70 -20.89 10.33
C SER A 1042 -1.00 -19.40 10.49
N PHE A 1043 -0.04 -18.52 10.13
CA PHE A 1043 -0.22 -17.07 10.15
C PHE A 1043 -1.23 -16.62 9.09
N ARG A 1044 -1.01 -16.95 7.80
CA ARG A 1044 -1.95 -16.54 6.73
C ARG A 1044 -3.34 -17.13 6.93
N ARG A 1045 -3.43 -18.38 7.43
CA ARG A 1045 -4.72 -18.99 7.83
C ARG A 1045 -5.37 -18.22 8.98
N HIS A 1046 -4.62 -17.75 9.98
CA HIS A 1046 -5.15 -16.95 11.08
C HIS A 1046 -5.66 -15.58 10.60
N CYS A 1047 -4.90 -14.85 9.77
CA CYS A 1047 -5.34 -13.57 9.19
C CYS A 1047 -6.62 -13.74 8.36
N LEU A 1048 -6.66 -14.74 7.47
CA LEU A 1048 -7.83 -15.02 6.62
C LEU A 1048 -9.08 -15.41 7.42
N LEU A 1049 -8.95 -16.25 8.46
CA LEU A 1049 -10.08 -16.66 9.30
C LEU A 1049 -10.65 -15.51 10.14
N ASN A 1050 -9.82 -14.55 10.55
CA ASN A 1050 -10.18 -13.51 11.52
C ASN A 1050 -10.25 -12.08 10.92
N GLY A 1051 -9.97 -11.92 9.61
CA GLY A 1051 -10.06 -10.64 8.90
C GLY A 1051 -8.91 -9.65 9.21
N LEU A 1052 -7.82 -10.14 9.79
CA LEU A 1052 -6.76 -9.33 10.38
C LEU A 1052 -5.80 -8.74 9.34
N ASP A 1053 -5.31 -7.54 9.65
CA ASP A 1053 -4.22 -6.85 8.95
C ASP A 1053 -2.84 -7.36 9.41
N ASP A 1054 -1.97 -7.66 8.45
CA ASP A 1054 -0.57 -8.07 8.70
C ASP A 1054 0.23 -7.00 9.48
N ILE A 1055 -0.05 -5.71 9.23
CA ILE A 1055 0.71 -4.58 9.80
C ILE A 1055 0.48 -4.50 11.30
N GLY A 1056 -0.78 -4.54 11.74
CA GLY A 1056 -1.13 -4.57 13.17
C GLY A 1056 -0.45 -5.73 13.92
N LEU A 1057 -0.45 -6.93 13.35
CA LEU A 1057 0.22 -8.11 13.93
C LEU A 1057 1.75 -8.00 13.96
N THR A 1058 2.34 -7.26 13.01
CA THR A 1058 3.80 -7.10 12.91
C THR A 1058 4.31 -5.98 13.83
N LEU A 1059 3.51 -4.94 14.06
CA LEU A 1059 3.78 -3.92 15.07
C LEU A 1059 3.75 -4.47 16.52
N GLN A 1060 3.12 -5.63 16.77
CA GLN A 1060 3.29 -6.40 18.02
C GLN A 1060 4.72 -6.97 18.21
N LYS A 1061 5.66 -6.65 17.31
CA LYS A 1061 7.08 -6.96 17.41
C LYS A 1061 7.99 -5.73 17.32
N SER A 1062 7.49 -4.49 17.45
CA SER A 1062 8.31 -3.29 17.28
C SER A 1062 9.56 -3.25 18.17
N ASP A 1063 9.54 -3.66 19.44
CA ASP A 1063 10.78 -3.79 20.26
C ASP A 1063 11.85 -4.68 19.59
N ALA A 1064 11.44 -5.78 18.96
CA ALA A 1064 12.36 -6.70 18.28
C ALA A 1064 12.84 -6.14 16.93
N ILE A 1065 12.05 -5.27 16.30
CA ILE A 1065 12.43 -4.51 15.11
C ILE A 1065 13.43 -3.41 15.51
N ASP A 1066 13.12 -2.61 16.52
CA ASP A 1066 13.95 -1.52 17.03
C ASP A 1066 15.29 -2.05 17.59
N ALA A 1067 15.28 -3.16 18.34
CA ALA A 1067 16.49 -3.83 18.82
C ALA A 1067 17.26 -4.61 17.75
N PHE A 1068 16.65 -4.85 16.58
CA PHE A 1068 17.37 -5.30 15.39
C PHE A 1068 18.01 -4.11 14.66
N GLU A 1069 17.25 -3.04 14.40
CA GLU A 1069 17.73 -1.85 13.69
C GLU A 1069 18.85 -1.12 14.45
N GLN A 1070 18.72 -0.91 15.76
CA GLN A 1070 19.78 -0.32 16.59
C GLN A 1070 21.10 -1.11 16.50
N ARG A 1071 21.00 -2.45 16.42
CA ARG A 1071 22.15 -3.36 16.28
C ARG A 1071 22.71 -3.31 14.86
N ARG A 1072 21.84 -3.36 13.85
CA ARG A 1072 22.18 -3.26 12.42
C ARG A 1072 22.95 -1.97 12.12
N SER A 1073 22.53 -0.83 12.67
CA SER A 1073 23.23 0.46 12.55
C SER A 1073 24.55 0.52 13.34
N ALA A 1074 24.67 -0.20 14.46
CA ALA A 1074 25.92 -0.27 15.22
C ALA A 1074 26.98 -1.15 14.53
N GLU A 1075 26.58 -2.33 14.06
CA GLU A 1075 27.47 -3.31 13.40
C GLU A 1075 27.79 -2.89 11.95
N TRP A 1076 26.78 -2.51 11.17
CA TRP A 1076 26.87 -2.23 9.73
C TRP A 1076 26.30 -0.84 9.37
N PRO A 1077 26.85 0.27 9.92
CA PRO A 1077 26.35 1.64 9.71
C PRO A 1077 26.28 2.10 8.26
N TRP A 1078 26.97 1.42 7.33
CA TRP A 1078 26.86 1.70 5.90
C TRP A 1078 25.51 1.32 5.28
N LEU A 1079 24.72 0.50 5.96
CA LEU A 1079 23.38 0.13 5.51
C LEU A 1079 22.32 1.21 5.86
N ASP A 1080 22.67 2.22 6.68
CA ASP A 1080 21.79 3.32 7.08
C ASP A 1080 21.66 4.45 6.03
N GLY A 1081 22.33 4.33 4.87
CA GLY A 1081 22.28 5.34 3.80
C GLY A 1081 22.98 6.66 4.18
N PHE A 1082 24.31 6.63 4.32
CA PHE A 1082 25.16 7.72 4.82
C PHE A 1082 24.82 9.15 4.35
N ALA A 1083 24.36 9.31 3.11
CA ALA A 1083 24.15 10.61 2.50
C ALA A 1083 22.83 11.31 2.90
N TYR A 1084 21.97 10.65 3.68
CA TYR A 1084 20.73 11.21 4.22
C TYR A 1084 20.85 11.73 5.66
N ILE A 1085 21.99 11.49 6.32
CA ILE A 1085 22.23 11.86 7.72
C ILE A 1085 22.58 13.36 7.81
N LYS A 1086 21.67 14.18 8.34
CA LYS A 1086 21.93 15.60 8.67
C LYS A 1086 23.09 15.72 9.67
N GLU A 1087 24.18 16.38 9.26
CA GLU A 1087 25.28 16.93 10.08
C GLU A 1087 25.67 16.14 11.34
N GLY A 1088 25.81 14.83 11.21
CA GLY A 1088 26.27 13.94 12.27
C GLY A 1088 27.31 12.97 11.75
N LYS A 1089 28.54 13.01 12.29
CA LYS A 1089 29.45 11.88 12.11
C LYS A 1089 28.79 10.66 12.72
N VAL A 1090 28.56 9.61 11.92
CA VAL A 1090 28.22 8.30 12.48
C VAL A 1090 29.33 7.95 13.47
N LYS A 1091 28.97 7.80 14.75
CA LYS A 1091 29.91 7.38 15.79
C LYS A 1091 30.20 5.90 15.59
N VAL A 1092 31.14 5.59 14.70
CA VAL A 1092 31.77 4.27 14.64
C VAL A 1092 32.22 3.92 16.06
N PRO A 1093 31.64 2.89 16.70
CA PRO A 1093 32.10 2.47 18.01
C PRO A 1093 33.53 1.94 17.84
N LYS A 1094 34.47 2.42 18.65
CA LYS A 1094 35.78 1.77 18.73
C LYS A 1094 35.54 0.37 19.27
N THR A 1095 35.85 -0.66 18.48
CA THR A 1095 35.70 -2.06 18.88
C THR A 1095 36.44 -2.32 20.18
N ALA A 1096 35.70 -2.72 21.21
CA ALA A 1096 36.29 -3.46 22.32
C ALA A 1096 36.84 -4.78 21.78
N ASN A 1097 37.94 -5.28 22.35
CA ASN A 1097 38.44 -6.62 22.05
C ASN A 1097 37.58 -7.66 22.79
N GLU A 1098 36.35 -7.87 22.32
CA GLU A 1098 35.52 -9.00 22.74
C GLU A 1098 35.72 -10.16 21.75
N SER A 1099 35.75 -11.38 22.29
CA SER A 1099 36.24 -12.56 21.57
C SER A 1099 35.25 -13.06 20.52
N LYS A 1100 35.79 -13.58 19.41
CA LYS A 1100 35.01 -14.34 18.43
C LYS A 1100 34.34 -15.56 19.08
N LEU A 1101 33.17 -15.95 18.54
CA LEU A 1101 32.28 -17.05 18.98
C LEU A 1101 31.49 -16.64 20.25
N ASP A 1102 30.17 -16.51 20.22
CA ASP A 1102 29.19 -17.51 19.74
C ASP A 1102 28.24 -17.03 18.61
N TRP A 1103 27.61 -18.01 17.94
CA TRP A 1103 26.57 -17.88 16.90
C TRP A 1103 25.40 -18.84 17.21
#